data_AF-A0AA88IF85-F1
#
_entry.id   AF-A0AA88IF85-F1
#
_cell.length_a   1.000
_cell.length_b   1.000
_cell.length_c   1.000
_cell.angle_alpha   90.00
_cell.angle_beta   90.00
_cell.angle_gamma   90.00
#
_symmetry.space_group_name_H-M   'P 1'
#
loop_
_entity.id
_entity.type
_entity.pdbx_description
1 polymer ?
#
loop_
_entity_poly.entity_id
_entity_poly.type
_entity_poly.pdbx_seq_one_letter_code
_entity_poly.pdbx_strand_id
1 'polypeptide(L)'
;MFRNKLNEEVLSLTQKSHTSVVTADTCAEAMTSILTNAANQAIPRTSPRKTIPKHTPKAWWTKDCQIMWRIKNATRRAYLRKPSPDTYLSKLQAEANLKRTITNAKYNYWNNFANNLSRETSEPRIHRLISKICGKKTSSNPLMYELIHENSHYDNDTDKAKLFASLFSKKLTSKNQNITTQIMTNPIYQPRPGSEYINHPFSIHELNNAIQHIKANATSSYDNIHPIWIKNLSPLYKQELLNCYNHAWATSTFPNIWKCSSLIPILKKNKPKHDPQSYRPIMITPVLGKLMEKMIYHRLLWFVEKNNLIPHTQTGFRKHHSSTDAFIVLTNAINESLSKNNVLTAAFLDFEGAYDNVDHQILLVKLTNLGLPPKLVIQLASTVLSGALHLTKANFDTVLGSHELVILNFYADWCRFSNMLAPIFDEAADKIQAQFPGRAVLGKVDCETDSSISQRFAITKYPTIKVIKNGQVSKKEYRGQRSPEAFLQFATEELRDPVKIVEDFKEFANLDSTKRYVLGYFEDKNSSHYENYRKVSSVLKDDCIFLAGYGETVRMMHPPGSDIISFRPAKARSTEDDETFMGNMESLDELTTWAKERCVPMVREITFENAEELTEEGLPFLILFHDPDDNESVKKYYEVIQNELLEDKQNVNFLTADGNTFAHPLQHLGKSKKDLPLIAIDSFRHMYLFPDYKDIFVKGKLKAFLQDLYSGKLHREFHYGPDPSSSERPLIDGKVPETSSSRKPAKEKTTPPESTFKKLAPSKNRYTLLDKDEL
;
A
#
# COMPACT_ATOMS: atom_id res chain seq x y z
N MET A 1 -28.09 -32.10 5.93
CA MET A 1 -27.56 -31.24 7.00
C MET A 1 -26.86 -30.00 6.46
N PHE A 2 -25.70 -30.09 5.79
CA PHE A 2 -24.97 -28.91 5.25
C PHE A 2 -25.82 -27.96 4.39
N ARG A 3 -26.55 -28.47 3.39
CA ARG A 3 -27.43 -27.64 2.55
C ARG A 3 -28.57 -26.95 3.32
N ASN A 4 -29.08 -27.58 4.38
CA ASN A 4 -30.16 -27.00 5.19
C ASN A 4 -29.61 -25.85 6.04
N LYS A 5 -28.45 -26.06 6.69
CA LYS A 5 -27.74 -24.99 7.40
C LYS A 5 -27.36 -23.83 6.48
N LEU A 6 -26.93 -24.14 5.27
CA LEU A 6 -26.64 -23.12 4.26
C LEU A 6 -27.89 -22.28 3.93
N ASN A 7 -29.06 -22.90 3.77
CA ASN A 7 -30.31 -22.19 3.54
C ASN A 7 -30.74 -21.34 4.75
N GLU A 8 -30.61 -21.87 5.97
CA GLU A 8 -30.91 -21.13 7.21
C GLU A 8 -30.07 -19.85 7.32
N GLU A 9 -28.75 -19.95 7.09
CA GLU A 9 -27.83 -18.80 7.13
C GLU A 9 -28.18 -17.75 6.05
N VAL A 10 -28.47 -18.17 4.82
CA VAL A 10 -28.88 -17.25 3.74
C VAL A 10 -30.16 -16.50 4.12
N LEU A 11 -31.19 -17.23 4.57
CA LEU A 11 -32.48 -16.63 4.94
C LEU A 11 -32.35 -15.64 6.11
N SER A 12 -31.47 -15.93 7.07
CA SER A 12 -31.23 -15.06 8.24
C SER A 12 -30.61 -13.72 7.88
N LEU A 13 -29.84 -13.65 6.78
CA LEU A 13 -29.20 -12.42 6.31
C LEU A 13 -30.12 -11.58 5.44
N THR A 14 -30.90 -12.22 4.55
CA THR A 14 -31.93 -11.52 3.75
C THR A 14 -32.99 -10.81 4.60
N GLN A 15 -33.22 -11.26 5.84
CA GLN A 15 -34.13 -10.61 6.79
C GLN A 15 -33.51 -9.42 7.54
N LYS A 16 -32.17 -9.32 7.57
CA LYS A 16 -31.43 -8.26 8.29
C LYS A 16 -30.96 -7.12 7.39
N SER A 17 -30.92 -7.32 6.07
CA SER A 17 -30.40 -6.37 5.10
C SER A 17 -31.47 -5.39 4.59
N HIS A 18 -31.79 -4.35 5.37
CA HIS A 18 -32.62 -3.24 4.88
C HIS A 18 -31.97 -1.84 4.98
N THR A 19 -30.69 -1.72 5.36
CA THR A 19 -30.10 -0.38 5.65
C THR A 19 -28.63 -0.15 5.24
N SER A 20 -27.93 -1.08 4.59
CA SER A 20 -26.52 -0.87 4.18
C SER A 20 -26.33 -0.90 2.66
N VAL A 21 -25.51 0.01 2.13
CA VAL A 21 -25.05 0.00 0.73
C VAL A 21 -24.31 -1.31 0.45
N VAL A 22 -24.84 -2.14 -0.44
CA VAL A 22 -24.22 -3.42 -0.83
C VAL A 22 -23.19 -3.14 -1.91
N THR A 23 -21.92 -3.40 -1.60
CA THR A 23 -20.79 -3.38 -2.55
C THR A 23 -20.42 -4.81 -2.96
N ALA A 24 -19.60 -4.95 -4.01
CA ALA A 24 -19.09 -6.26 -4.43
C ALA A 24 -18.29 -6.97 -3.32
N ASP A 25 -17.48 -6.22 -2.56
CA ASP A 25 -16.69 -6.74 -1.44
C ASP A 25 -17.55 -7.23 -0.27
N THR A 26 -18.47 -6.38 0.20
CA THR A 26 -19.37 -6.73 1.31
C THR A 26 -20.22 -7.96 0.98
N CYS A 27 -20.65 -8.09 -0.28
CA CYS A 27 -21.36 -9.26 -0.75
C CYS A 27 -20.46 -10.51 -0.77
N ALA A 28 -19.22 -10.42 -1.26
CA ALA A 28 -18.27 -11.52 -1.28
C ALA A 28 -17.90 -12.00 0.13
N GLU A 29 -17.71 -11.09 1.07
CA GLU A 29 -17.49 -11.37 2.50
C GLU A 29 -18.68 -12.09 3.12
N ALA A 30 -19.90 -11.60 2.88
CA ALA A 30 -21.13 -12.23 3.34
C ALA A 30 -21.25 -13.68 2.82
N MET A 31 -21.04 -13.89 1.51
CA MET A 31 -21.11 -15.22 0.91
C MET A 31 -20.06 -16.18 1.47
N THR A 32 -18.85 -15.69 1.72
CA THR A 32 -17.74 -16.45 2.33
C THR A 32 -18.08 -16.83 3.78
N SER A 33 -18.63 -15.89 4.55
CA SER A 33 -19.03 -16.08 5.94
C SER A 33 -20.16 -17.11 6.07
N ILE A 34 -21.24 -16.97 5.28
CA ILE A 34 -22.37 -17.91 5.23
C ILE A 34 -21.88 -19.34 4.99
N LEU A 35 -21.04 -19.53 3.98
CA LEU A 35 -20.56 -20.86 3.61
C LEU A 35 -19.71 -21.48 4.71
N THR A 36 -18.85 -20.68 5.33
CA THR A 36 -17.96 -21.09 6.42
C THR A 36 -18.74 -21.42 7.68
N ASN A 37 -19.74 -20.61 8.05
CA ASN A 37 -20.61 -20.85 9.20
C ASN A 37 -21.44 -22.12 9.03
N ALA A 38 -22.09 -22.28 7.87
CA ALA A 38 -22.84 -23.49 7.55
C ALA A 38 -21.95 -24.74 7.58
N ALA A 39 -20.71 -24.64 7.09
CA ALA A 39 -19.74 -25.74 7.14
C ALA A 39 -19.33 -26.08 8.57
N ASN A 40 -18.99 -25.08 9.39
CA ASN A 40 -18.61 -25.26 10.78
C ASN A 40 -19.72 -25.90 11.62
N GLN A 41 -20.98 -25.60 11.33
CA GLN A 41 -22.14 -26.18 12.03
C GLN A 41 -22.48 -27.60 11.55
N ALA A 42 -22.26 -27.91 10.26
CA ALA A 42 -22.74 -29.14 9.66
C ALA A 42 -21.67 -30.22 9.43
N ILE A 43 -20.39 -29.86 9.44
CA ILE A 43 -19.27 -30.77 9.12
C ILE A 43 -18.47 -31.04 10.39
N PRO A 44 -18.50 -32.27 10.93
CA PRO A 44 -17.76 -32.62 12.15
C PRO A 44 -16.25 -32.41 11.96
N ARG A 45 -15.63 -31.73 12.93
CA ARG A 45 -14.16 -31.61 12.97
C ARG A 45 -13.57 -32.98 13.32
N THR A 46 -12.77 -33.53 12.42
CA THR A 46 -11.97 -34.72 12.73
C THR A 46 -10.60 -34.27 13.21
N SER A 47 -10.11 -34.85 14.32
CA SER A 47 -8.72 -34.67 14.71
C SER A 47 -7.83 -35.14 13.55
N PRO A 48 -6.72 -34.46 13.25
CA PRO A 48 -5.76 -34.99 12.29
C PRO A 48 -5.34 -36.36 12.80
N ARG A 49 -5.82 -37.44 12.16
CA ARG A 49 -5.31 -38.78 12.42
C ARG A 49 -3.81 -38.63 12.31
N LYS A 50 -3.05 -38.94 13.38
CA LYS A 50 -1.60 -39.12 13.31
C LYS A 50 -1.36 -39.85 12.01
N THR A 51 -0.80 -39.14 11.03
CA THR A 51 -0.41 -39.72 9.76
C THR A 51 0.78 -40.59 10.10
N ILE A 52 0.48 -41.78 10.66
CA ILE A 52 1.38 -42.91 10.60
C ILE A 52 1.72 -42.96 9.12
N PRO A 53 3.00 -42.78 8.73
CA PRO A 53 3.38 -42.85 7.33
C PRO A 53 2.81 -44.17 6.84
N LYS A 54 1.74 -44.11 6.05
CA LYS A 54 1.29 -45.28 5.32
C LYS A 54 2.43 -45.48 4.33
N HIS A 55 3.41 -46.28 4.72
CA HIS A 55 4.12 -47.11 3.77
C HIS A 55 2.99 -47.77 3.00
N THR A 56 2.63 -47.19 1.86
CA THR A 56 1.70 -47.82 0.95
C THR A 56 2.42 -49.10 0.60
N PRO A 57 1.92 -50.27 1.04
CA PRO A 57 2.56 -51.51 0.66
C PRO A 57 2.64 -51.48 -0.85
N LYS A 58 3.81 -51.83 -1.40
CA LYS A 58 3.96 -51.93 -2.86
C LYS A 58 2.76 -52.71 -3.36
N ALA A 59 2.10 -52.25 -4.43
CA ALA A 59 0.74 -52.74 -4.74
C ALA A 59 0.66 -54.25 -5.04
N TRP A 60 1.80 -54.87 -5.36
CA TRP A 60 2.00 -56.31 -5.52
C TRP A 60 2.26 -57.08 -4.21
N TRP A 61 2.34 -56.42 -3.05
CA TRP A 61 2.69 -57.04 -1.77
C TRP A 61 1.47 -57.76 -1.16
N THR A 62 1.48 -59.09 -1.22
CA THR A 62 0.39 -59.94 -0.74
C THR A 62 0.53 -60.30 0.75
N LYS A 63 -0.52 -60.91 1.34
CA LYS A 63 -0.44 -61.50 2.68
C LYS A 63 0.68 -62.54 2.79
N ASP A 64 0.91 -63.32 1.73
CA ASP A 64 1.99 -64.31 1.68
C ASP A 64 3.37 -63.66 1.70
N CYS A 65 3.55 -62.53 0.99
CA CYS A 65 4.77 -61.73 1.09
C CYS A 65 5.00 -61.27 2.54
N GLN A 66 3.94 -60.85 3.23
CA GLN A 66 4.02 -60.42 4.63
C GLN A 66 4.39 -61.56 5.58
N ILE A 67 3.82 -62.75 5.38
CA ILE A 67 4.11 -63.95 6.17
C ILE A 67 5.57 -64.38 5.97
N MET A 68 6.01 -64.53 4.71
CA MET A 68 7.38 -64.92 4.40
C MET A 68 8.41 -63.90 4.89
N TRP A 69 8.07 -62.61 4.87
CA TRP A 69 8.93 -61.56 5.42
C TRP A 69 9.09 -61.69 6.95
N ARG A 70 8.01 -62.02 7.66
CA ARG A 70 8.05 -62.30 9.11
C ARG A 70 8.89 -63.54 9.40
N ILE A 71 8.72 -64.62 8.64
CA ILE A 71 9.51 -65.86 8.77
C ILE A 71 10.99 -65.60 8.54
N LYS A 72 11.35 -64.86 7.47
CA LYS A 72 12.72 -64.45 7.19
C LYS A 72 13.34 -63.63 8.31
N ASN A 73 12.58 -62.72 8.93
CA ASN A 73 13.09 -61.92 10.05
C ASN A 73 13.16 -62.71 11.37
N ALA A 74 12.26 -63.67 11.59
CA ALA A 74 12.32 -64.59 12.72
C ALA A 74 13.54 -65.51 12.63
N THR A 75 13.76 -66.15 11.47
CA THR A 75 14.93 -67.02 11.21
C THR A 75 16.24 -66.24 11.24
N ARG A 76 16.29 -65.02 10.69
CA ARG A 76 17.45 -64.12 10.83
C ARG A 76 17.75 -63.79 12.29
N ARG A 77 16.74 -63.48 13.10
CA ARG A 77 16.93 -63.22 14.54
C ARG A 77 17.39 -64.48 15.29
N ALA A 78 16.86 -65.65 14.94
CA ALA A 78 17.30 -66.92 15.52
C ALA A 78 18.78 -67.21 15.19
N TYR A 79 19.20 -67.00 13.94
CA TYR A 79 20.60 -67.11 13.54
C TYR A 79 21.51 -66.11 14.28
N LEU A 80 21.10 -64.85 14.42
CA LEU A 80 21.88 -63.84 15.15
C LEU A 80 22.01 -64.16 16.66
N ARG A 81 21.03 -64.85 17.24
CA ARG A 81 21.08 -65.30 18.65
C ARG A 81 21.94 -66.54 18.84
N LYS A 82 21.85 -67.51 17.93
CA LYS A 82 22.62 -68.76 17.96
C LYS A 82 23.11 -69.11 16.56
N PRO A 83 24.31 -68.62 16.16
CA PRO A 83 24.91 -68.96 14.88
C PRO A 83 25.27 -70.45 14.83
N SER A 84 24.66 -71.19 13.91
CA SER A 84 24.92 -72.62 13.65
C SER A 84 24.63 -72.94 12.18
N PRO A 85 25.14 -74.06 11.64
CA PRO A 85 24.82 -74.49 10.28
C PRO A 85 23.31 -74.59 10.02
N ASP A 86 22.54 -75.15 10.97
CA ASP A 86 21.08 -75.33 10.83
C ASP A 86 20.32 -74.00 10.83
N THR A 87 20.71 -73.07 11.73
CA THR A 87 20.10 -71.74 11.79
C THR A 87 20.49 -70.88 10.57
N TYR A 88 21.67 -71.09 10.00
CA TYR A 88 22.10 -70.46 8.76
C TYR A 88 21.33 -70.98 7.55
N LEU A 89 21.18 -72.30 7.41
CA LEU A 89 20.39 -72.94 6.35
C LEU A 89 18.92 -72.50 6.41
N SER A 90 18.32 -72.47 7.61
CA SER A 90 16.95 -72.00 7.82
C SER A 90 16.76 -70.53 7.42
N LYS A 91 17.76 -69.67 7.70
CA LYS A 91 17.76 -68.27 7.24
C LYS A 91 17.83 -68.20 5.71
N LEU A 92 18.75 -68.94 5.08
CA LEU A 92 18.91 -68.93 3.61
C LEU A 92 17.65 -69.43 2.90
N GLN A 93 17.04 -70.50 3.39
CA GLN A 93 15.76 -71.01 2.87
C GLN A 93 14.67 -69.95 2.98
N ALA A 94 14.50 -69.31 4.14
CA ALA A 94 13.50 -68.25 4.32
C ALA A 94 13.77 -67.04 3.41
N GLU A 95 15.03 -66.68 3.17
CA GLU A 95 15.41 -65.62 2.22
C GLU A 95 15.09 -66.00 0.77
N ALA A 96 15.46 -67.21 0.36
CA ALA A 96 15.18 -67.72 -0.99
C ALA A 96 13.69 -67.77 -1.26
N ASN A 97 12.88 -68.27 -0.32
CA ASN A 97 11.45 -68.40 -0.56
C ASN A 97 10.60 -67.16 -0.29
N LEU A 98 11.11 -66.17 0.46
CA LEU A 98 10.63 -64.79 0.35
C LEU A 98 10.89 -64.20 -1.06
N LYS A 99 12.09 -64.38 -1.62
CA LYS A 99 12.44 -63.87 -2.96
C LYS A 99 11.53 -64.47 -4.04
N ARG A 100 11.25 -65.78 -3.96
CA ARG A 100 10.31 -66.47 -4.87
C ARG A 100 8.89 -65.92 -4.75
N THR A 101 8.36 -65.80 -3.52
CA THR A 101 7.01 -65.27 -3.28
C THR A 101 6.86 -63.84 -3.78
N ILE A 102 7.86 -62.98 -3.56
CA ILE A 102 7.87 -61.60 -4.09
C ILE A 102 7.84 -61.59 -5.62
N THR A 103 8.61 -62.46 -6.27
CA THR A 103 8.69 -62.52 -7.74
C THR A 103 7.36 -62.95 -8.33
N ASN A 104 6.73 -63.99 -7.79
CA ASN A 104 5.41 -64.46 -8.20
C ASN A 104 4.33 -63.38 -7.98
N ALA A 105 4.37 -62.71 -6.83
CA ALA A 105 3.40 -61.66 -6.51
C ALA A 105 3.50 -60.46 -7.47
N LYS A 106 4.72 -60.06 -7.86
CA LYS A 106 4.94 -59.04 -8.90
C LYS A 106 4.41 -59.48 -10.26
N TYR A 107 4.71 -60.71 -10.67
CA TYR A 107 4.27 -61.26 -11.96
C TYR A 107 2.75 -61.33 -12.04
N ASN A 108 2.08 -61.93 -11.04
CA ASN A 108 0.63 -62.04 -11.00
C ASN A 108 -0.06 -60.67 -10.99
N TYR A 109 0.49 -59.71 -10.25
CA TYR A 109 -0.03 -58.35 -10.23
C TYR A 109 0.08 -57.67 -11.60
N TRP A 110 1.22 -57.81 -12.28
CA TRP A 110 1.41 -57.25 -13.62
C TRP A 110 0.49 -57.91 -14.65
N ASN A 111 0.40 -59.24 -14.64
CA ASN A 111 -0.45 -59.99 -15.55
C ASN A 111 -1.94 -59.61 -15.39
N ASN A 112 -2.42 -59.56 -14.15
CA ASN A 112 -3.78 -59.08 -13.85
C ASN A 112 -4.01 -57.65 -14.30
N PHE A 113 -3.02 -56.76 -14.20
CA PHE A 113 -3.17 -55.40 -14.68
C PHE A 113 -3.21 -55.33 -16.21
N ALA A 114 -2.25 -55.97 -16.89
CA ALA A 114 -2.16 -55.97 -18.34
C ALA A 114 -3.43 -56.54 -18.99
N ASN A 115 -3.99 -57.61 -18.42
CA ASN A 115 -5.23 -58.23 -18.90
C ASN A 115 -6.48 -57.36 -18.66
N ASN A 116 -6.42 -56.36 -17.78
CA ASN A 116 -7.51 -55.43 -17.49
C ASN A 116 -7.33 -54.07 -18.20
N LEU A 117 -6.34 -53.94 -19.10
CA LEU A 117 -6.18 -52.73 -19.91
C LEU A 117 -7.20 -52.74 -21.07
N SER A 118 -7.97 -51.67 -21.16
CA SER A 118 -8.88 -51.39 -22.28
C SER A 118 -8.57 -50.04 -22.92
N ARG A 119 -9.13 -49.76 -24.11
CA ARG A 119 -9.04 -48.44 -24.77
C ARG A 119 -9.59 -47.30 -23.91
N GLU A 120 -10.43 -47.61 -22.92
CA GLU A 120 -11.04 -46.65 -21.99
C GLU A 120 -10.13 -46.38 -20.77
N THR A 121 -9.03 -47.11 -20.62
CA THR A 121 -8.13 -46.94 -19.49
C THR A 121 -7.34 -45.64 -19.63
N SER A 122 -7.66 -44.66 -18.79
CA SER A 122 -6.99 -43.35 -18.81
C SER A 122 -5.47 -43.46 -18.62
N GLU A 123 -4.69 -42.76 -19.45
CA GLU A 123 -3.22 -42.65 -19.39
C GLU A 123 -2.68 -42.33 -17.97
N PRO A 124 -3.29 -41.43 -17.16
CA PRO A 124 -2.81 -41.14 -15.81
C PRO A 124 -2.92 -42.32 -14.83
N ARG A 125 -3.82 -43.28 -15.10
CA ARG A 125 -3.96 -44.51 -14.29
C ARG A 125 -2.79 -45.46 -14.57
N ILE A 126 -2.37 -45.54 -15.84
CA ILE A 126 -1.22 -46.35 -16.28
C ILE A 126 0.08 -45.79 -15.67
N HIS A 127 0.34 -44.48 -15.81
CA HIS A 127 1.54 -43.86 -15.24
C HIS A 127 1.62 -43.93 -13.70
N ARG A 128 0.48 -43.81 -13.00
CA ARG A 128 0.43 -43.99 -11.53
C ARG A 128 0.82 -45.41 -11.14
N LEU A 129 0.38 -46.40 -11.89
CA LEU A 129 0.73 -47.79 -11.61
C LEU A 129 2.22 -48.06 -11.86
N ILE A 130 2.74 -47.63 -13.01
CA ILE A 130 4.17 -47.77 -13.35
C ILE A 130 5.02 -47.14 -12.25
N SER A 131 4.65 -45.94 -11.78
CA SER A 131 5.35 -45.25 -10.70
C SER A 131 5.30 -46.02 -9.37
N LYS A 132 4.15 -46.64 -9.04
CA LYS A 132 4.01 -47.52 -7.85
C LYS A 132 4.84 -48.81 -7.96
N ILE A 133 4.89 -49.42 -9.15
CA ILE A 133 5.68 -50.63 -9.42
C ILE A 133 7.18 -50.33 -9.30
N CYS A 134 7.61 -49.21 -9.86
CA CYS A 134 9.00 -48.72 -9.75
C CYS A 134 9.38 -48.30 -8.32
N GLY A 135 8.44 -48.32 -7.38
CA GLY A 135 8.69 -47.95 -5.99
C GLY A 135 9.14 -46.50 -5.82
N LYS A 136 8.76 -45.60 -6.74
CA LYS A 136 9.06 -44.17 -6.60
C LYS A 136 8.42 -43.67 -5.31
N LYS A 137 9.25 -43.26 -4.35
CA LYS A 137 8.80 -42.62 -3.11
C LYS A 137 8.01 -41.36 -3.50
N THR A 138 6.84 -41.16 -2.91
CA THR A 138 6.20 -39.84 -2.88
C THR A 138 7.22 -38.88 -2.27
N SER A 139 7.56 -37.81 -2.98
CA SER A 139 8.55 -36.83 -2.55
C SER A 139 8.26 -36.37 -1.12
N SER A 140 9.29 -36.40 -0.27
CA SER A 140 9.27 -35.79 1.06
C SER A 140 8.84 -34.33 0.96
N ASN A 141 8.07 -33.86 1.95
CA ASN A 141 7.57 -32.49 2.06
C ASN A 141 8.71 -31.47 1.78
N PRO A 142 8.57 -30.55 0.81
CA PRO A 142 9.63 -29.63 0.37
C PRO A 142 10.13 -28.65 1.45
N LEU A 143 9.38 -28.44 2.53
CA LEU A 143 9.72 -27.50 3.62
C LEU A 143 10.71 -28.06 4.65
N MET A 144 11.11 -29.33 4.55
CA MET A 144 12.00 -29.98 5.52
C MET A 144 13.47 -29.54 5.40
N TYR A 145 13.85 -28.80 4.36
CA TYR A 145 15.23 -28.45 4.07
C TYR A 145 15.51 -26.99 4.48
N GLU A 146 16.72 -26.76 4.97
CA GLU A 146 17.29 -25.42 5.16
C GLU A 146 17.43 -24.72 3.80
N LEU A 147 17.12 -23.42 3.74
CA LEU A 147 17.35 -22.60 2.55
C LEU A 147 18.59 -21.73 2.75
N ILE A 148 19.37 -21.57 1.69
CA ILE A 148 20.59 -20.78 1.67
C ILE A 148 20.43 -19.71 0.59
N HIS A 149 20.50 -18.45 0.99
CA HIS A 149 20.43 -17.31 0.08
C HIS A 149 21.41 -16.23 0.54
N GLU A 150 22.26 -15.75 -0.37
CA GLU A 150 23.24 -14.67 -0.08
C GLU A 150 24.06 -14.94 1.20
N ASN A 151 24.57 -16.17 1.37
CA ASN A 151 25.31 -16.65 2.55
C ASN A 151 24.53 -16.64 3.88
N SER A 152 23.24 -16.36 3.86
CA SER A 152 22.35 -16.46 5.01
C SER A 152 21.57 -17.78 4.99
N HIS A 153 21.39 -18.35 6.18
CA HIS A 153 20.76 -19.64 6.41
C HIS A 153 19.36 -19.46 7.01
N TYR A 154 18.36 -20.11 6.41
CA TYR A 154 16.96 -20.02 6.81
C TYR A 154 16.40 -21.42 7.11
N ASP A 155 16.16 -21.70 8.39
CA ASP A 155 15.73 -23.00 8.91
C ASP A 155 14.28 -22.98 9.43
N ASN A 156 13.85 -21.86 10.01
CA ASN A 156 12.50 -21.59 10.50
C ASN A 156 11.48 -21.36 9.37
N ASP A 157 10.28 -21.94 9.52
CA ASP A 157 9.20 -21.84 8.53
C ASP A 157 8.76 -20.40 8.27
N THR A 158 8.73 -19.55 9.31
CA THR A 158 8.34 -18.14 9.18
C THR A 158 9.34 -17.36 8.33
N ASP A 159 10.63 -17.59 8.52
CA ASP A 159 11.67 -16.83 7.83
C ASP A 159 11.86 -17.33 6.39
N LYS A 160 11.68 -18.64 6.16
CA LYS A 160 11.56 -19.19 4.79
C LYS A 160 10.36 -18.59 4.05
N ALA A 161 9.21 -18.44 4.71
CA ALA A 161 8.03 -17.85 4.09
C ALA A 161 8.27 -16.39 3.69
N LYS A 162 8.89 -15.59 4.57
CA LYS A 162 9.30 -14.21 4.25
C LYS A 162 10.29 -14.13 3.10
N LEU A 163 11.30 -15.02 3.09
CA LEU A 163 12.27 -15.10 2.01
C LEU A 163 11.59 -15.37 0.66
N PHE A 164 10.73 -16.39 0.59
CA PHE A 164 9.96 -16.67 -0.64
C PHE A 164 9.05 -15.53 -1.05
N ALA A 165 8.37 -14.88 -0.10
CA ALA A 165 7.53 -13.72 -0.39
C ALA A 165 8.34 -12.60 -1.03
N SER A 166 9.51 -12.26 -0.47
CA SER A 166 10.39 -11.22 -1.00
C SER A 166 10.98 -11.56 -2.38
N LEU A 167 11.36 -12.83 -2.61
CA LEU A 167 11.94 -13.25 -3.88
C LEU A 167 10.92 -13.29 -5.01
N PHE A 168 9.69 -13.71 -4.71
CA PHE A 168 8.63 -13.79 -5.71
C PHE A 168 7.98 -12.42 -5.97
N SER A 169 7.92 -11.53 -4.98
CA SER A 169 7.39 -10.16 -5.17
C SER A 169 8.28 -9.30 -6.06
N LYS A 170 9.62 -9.45 -5.98
CA LYS A 170 10.57 -8.69 -6.82
C LYS A 170 10.36 -8.86 -8.33
N LYS A 171 9.71 -9.94 -8.78
CA LYS A 171 9.40 -10.19 -10.20
C LYS A 171 8.08 -9.54 -10.67
N LEU A 172 7.27 -9.00 -9.76
CA LEU A 172 5.90 -8.55 -10.03
C LEU A 172 5.77 -7.03 -10.27
N THR A 173 6.83 -6.33 -10.66
CA THR A 173 6.81 -4.88 -10.94
C THR A 173 6.06 -4.56 -12.24
N SER A 174 4.72 -4.67 -12.20
CA SER A 174 3.87 -4.00 -13.17
C SER A 174 3.88 -2.50 -12.82
N LYS A 175 4.38 -1.69 -13.75
CA LYS A 175 4.20 -0.24 -13.72
C LYS A 175 2.70 0.00 -13.73
N ASN A 176 2.14 0.76 -12.78
CA ASN A 176 0.73 1.11 -12.83
C ASN A 176 0.61 2.53 -13.38
N GLN A 177 -0.07 2.67 -14.50
CA GLN A 177 -0.50 3.91 -15.15
C GLN A 177 -2.03 3.90 -15.16
N ASN A 178 -2.67 5.06 -15.38
CA ASN A 178 -4.12 5.23 -15.47
C ASN A 178 -4.73 4.51 -16.70
N ILE A 179 -4.72 3.18 -16.68
CA ILE A 179 -5.19 2.33 -17.78
C ILE A 179 -6.71 2.43 -17.95
N THR A 180 -7.48 2.60 -16.87
CA THR A 180 -8.95 2.64 -16.95
C THR A 180 -9.43 3.76 -17.88
N THR A 181 -8.85 4.97 -17.74
CA THR A 181 -9.15 6.11 -18.61
C THR A 181 -8.70 5.83 -20.04
N GLN A 182 -7.51 5.26 -20.25
CA GLN A 182 -7.02 4.90 -21.59
C GLN A 182 -7.89 3.83 -22.27
N ILE A 183 -8.40 2.83 -21.54
CA ILE A 183 -9.31 1.81 -22.08
C ILE A 183 -10.65 2.44 -22.48
N MET A 184 -11.22 3.29 -21.62
CA MET A 184 -12.52 3.92 -21.86
C MET A 184 -12.49 4.95 -22.99
N THR A 185 -11.38 5.67 -23.13
CA THR A 185 -11.22 6.75 -24.12
C THR A 185 -10.44 6.31 -25.37
N ASN A 186 -10.12 5.01 -25.51
CA ASN A 186 -9.29 4.52 -26.60
C ASN A 186 -9.96 4.82 -27.96
N PRO A 187 -9.42 5.75 -28.78
CA PRO A 187 -10.04 6.16 -30.03
C PRO A 187 -9.99 5.07 -31.11
N ILE A 188 -9.21 4.00 -30.88
CA ILE A 188 -9.00 2.87 -31.80
C ILE A 188 -9.96 1.71 -31.50
N TYR A 189 -10.73 1.76 -30.40
CA TYR A 189 -11.65 0.66 -30.07
C TYR A 189 -12.71 0.47 -31.16
N GLN A 190 -12.72 -0.72 -31.76
CA GLN A 190 -13.75 -1.16 -32.70
C GLN A 190 -14.39 -2.45 -32.19
N PRO A 191 -15.71 -2.45 -31.85
CA PRO A 191 -16.38 -3.64 -31.35
C PRO A 191 -16.45 -4.71 -32.44
N ARG A 192 -16.22 -5.97 -32.06
CA ARG A 192 -16.38 -7.13 -32.95
C ARG A 192 -17.72 -7.86 -32.75
N PRO A 193 -18.20 -8.66 -33.72
CA PRO A 193 -19.39 -9.48 -33.54
C PRO A 193 -19.36 -10.32 -32.26
N GLY A 194 -20.43 -10.26 -31.48
CA GLY A 194 -20.54 -10.96 -30.19
C GLY A 194 -20.02 -10.20 -28.97
N SER A 195 -19.52 -8.97 -29.14
CA SER A 195 -19.12 -8.08 -28.04
C SER A 195 -20.27 -7.79 -27.06
N GLU A 196 -21.49 -7.68 -27.56
CA GLU A 196 -22.70 -7.47 -26.75
C GLU A 196 -22.96 -8.64 -25.78
N TYR A 197 -22.76 -9.87 -26.26
CA TYR A 197 -22.99 -11.08 -25.46
C TYR A 197 -22.09 -11.15 -24.23
N ILE A 198 -20.83 -10.70 -24.37
CA ILE A 198 -19.88 -10.68 -23.26
C ILE A 198 -20.40 -9.81 -22.11
N ASN A 199 -21.06 -8.69 -22.40
CA ASN A 199 -21.44 -7.69 -21.40
C ASN A 199 -22.68 -8.06 -20.59
N HIS A 200 -23.46 -9.06 -21.01
CA HIS A 200 -24.66 -9.49 -20.29
C HIS A 200 -24.36 -9.93 -18.85
N PRO A 201 -25.33 -9.88 -17.93
CA PRO A 201 -25.20 -10.53 -16.63
C PRO A 201 -24.88 -12.02 -16.78
N PHE A 202 -24.18 -12.60 -15.81
CA PHE A 202 -24.02 -14.05 -15.69
C PHE A 202 -25.37 -14.73 -15.47
N SER A 203 -25.52 -15.89 -16.10
CA SER A 203 -26.66 -16.77 -15.93
C SER A 203 -26.39 -17.87 -14.91
N ILE A 204 -27.45 -18.41 -14.32
CA ILE A 204 -27.35 -19.58 -13.44
C ILE A 204 -26.79 -20.82 -14.17
N HIS A 205 -26.98 -20.89 -15.49
CA HIS A 205 -26.43 -21.95 -16.32
C HIS A 205 -24.90 -21.87 -16.39
N GLU A 206 -24.35 -20.66 -16.60
CA GLU A 206 -22.90 -20.43 -16.57
C GLU A 206 -22.29 -20.79 -15.20
N LEU A 207 -22.96 -20.40 -14.11
CA LEU A 207 -22.51 -20.75 -12.76
C LEU A 207 -22.52 -22.28 -12.53
N ASN A 208 -23.59 -22.97 -12.90
CA ASN A 208 -23.67 -24.43 -12.75
C ASN A 208 -22.61 -25.14 -13.61
N ASN A 209 -22.37 -24.67 -14.83
CA ASN A 209 -21.31 -25.19 -15.70
C ASN A 209 -19.92 -24.99 -15.07
N ALA A 210 -19.64 -23.80 -14.51
CA ALA A 210 -18.40 -23.53 -13.79
C ALA A 210 -18.22 -24.48 -12.58
N ILE A 211 -19.28 -24.71 -11.78
CA ILE A 211 -19.27 -25.63 -10.63
C ILE A 211 -18.99 -27.07 -11.06
N GLN A 212 -19.58 -27.53 -12.16
CA GLN A 212 -19.42 -28.90 -12.66
C GLN A 212 -17.95 -29.25 -12.90
N HIS A 213 -17.21 -28.32 -13.51
CA HIS A 213 -15.81 -28.50 -13.90
C HIS A 213 -14.79 -28.34 -12.75
N ILE A 214 -15.22 -28.01 -11.53
CA ILE A 214 -14.34 -27.96 -10.36
C ILE A 214 -13.80 -29.35 -10.02
N LYS A 215 -12.52 -29.43 -9.64
CA LYS A 215 -11.92 -30.65 -9.07
C LYS A 215 -12.25 -30.73 -7.57
N ALA A 216 -13.12 -31.66 -7.18
CA ALA A 216 -13.66 -31.73 -5.82
C ALA A 216 -12.60 -31.91 -4.70
N ASN A 217 -11.50 -32.61 -5.01
CA ASN A 217 -10.43 -32.92 -4.07
C ASN A 217 -9.24 -31.94 -4.18
N ALA A 218 -9.44 -30.78 -4.80
CA ALA A 218 -8.40 -29.75 -4.84
C ALA A 218 -8.26 -29.07 -3.47
N THR A 219 -7.07 -28.53 -3.22
CA THR A 219 -6.72 -27.81 -1.99
C THR A 219 -7.48 -26.49 -1.89
N SER A 220 -7.91 -26.12 -0.68
CA SER A 220 -8.50 -24.82 -0.35
C SER A 220 -7.44 -23.72 -0.27
N SER A 221 -7.88 -22.46 -0.37
CA SER A 221 -7.03 -21.29 -0.11
C SER A 221 -7.01 -20.96 1.39
N TYR A 222 -6.56 -19.76 1.74
CA TYR A 222 -6.51 -19.23 3.10
C TYR A 222 -7.90 -19.16 3.76
N ASP A 223 -8.95 -19.04 2.93
CA ASP A 223 -10.36 -19.05 3.32
C ASP A 223 -10.86 -20.41 3.84
N ASN A 224 -10.07 -21.48 3.67
CA ASN A 224 -10.41 -22.85 4.01
C ASN A 224 -11.72 -23.36 3.38
N ILE A 225 -12.18 -22.72 2.29
CA ILE A 225 -13.36 -23.18 1.56
C ILE A 225 -12.95 -24.32 0.65
N HIS A 226 -13.41 -25.53 0.97
CA HIS A 226 -13.07 -26.70 0.18
C HIS A 226 -13.93 -26.78 -1.10
N PRO A 227 -13.33 -27.12 -2.27
CA PRO A 227 -14.05 -27.25 -3.54
C PRO A 227 -15.22 -28.24 -3.52
N ILE A 228 -15.19 -29.25 -2.64
CA ILE A 228 -16.30 -30.20 -2.45
C ILE A 228 -17.57 -29.52 -1.89
N TRP A 229 -17.43 -28.46 -1.09
CA TRP A 229 -18.57 -27.68 -0.58
C TRP A 229 -19.27 -26.96 -1.73
N ILE A 230 -18.49 -26.41 -2.67
CA ILE A 230 -19.00 -25.73 -3.86
C ILE A 230 -19.79 -26.65 -4.78
N LYS A 231 -19.39 -27.92 -4.91
CA LYS A 231 -20.19 -28.93 -5.63
C LYS A 231 -21.52 -29.25 -4.95
N ASN A 232 -21.68 -28.89 -3.69
CA ASN A 232 -22.83 -29.23 -2.86
C ASN A 232 -23.65 -28.02 -2.41
N LEU A 233 -23.47 -26.85 -3.03
CA LEU A 233 -24.27 -25.65 -2.75
C LEU A 233 -25.76 -25.90 -2.96
N SER A 234 -26.59 -25.27 -2.12
CA SER A 234 -28.03 -25.27 -2.28
C SER A 234 -28.46 -24.35 -3.43
N PRO A 235 -29.63 -24.57 -4.05
CA PRO A 235 -30.16 -23.68 -5.09
C PRO A 235 -30.28 -22.23 -4.63
N LEU A 236 -30.70 -22.01 -3.37
CA LEU A 236 -30.85 -20.68 -2.78
C LEU A 236 -29.49 -19.95 -2.71
N TYR A 237 -28.46 -20.61 -2.18
CA TYR A 237 -27.12 -20.01 -2.12
C TYR A 237 -26.55 -19.72 -3.51
N LYS A 238 -26.79 -20.60 -4.49
CA LYS A 238 -26.35 -20.36 -5.88
C LYS A 238 -27.01 -19.11 -6.47
N GLN A 239 -28.28 -18.86 -6.15
CA GLN A 239 -28.98 -17.67 -6.62
C GLN A 239 -28.40 -16.40 -5.99
N GLU A 240 -28.17 -16.39 -4.68
CA GLU A 240 -27.55 -15.24 -4.01
C GLU A 240 -26.11 -15.01 -4.47
N LEU A 241 -25.33 -16.08 -4.64
CA LEU A 241 -23.99 -15.97 -5.19
C LEU A 241 -24.01 -15.41 -6.63
N LEU A 242 -24.99 -15.80 -7.44
CA LEU A 242 -25.16 -15.25 -8.79
C LEU A 242 -25.52 -13.76 -8.76
N ASN A 243 -26.40 -13.33 -7.85
CA ASN A 243 -26.71 -11.92 -7.63
C ASN A 243 -25.44 -11.13 -7.27
N CYS A 244 -24.62 -11.70 -6.39
CA CYS A 244 -23.33 -11.19 -5.96
C CYS A 244 -22.35 -11.02 -7.14
N TYR A 245 -22.20 -12.06 -7.97
CA TYR A 245 -21.38 -11.99 -9.19
C TYR A 245 -21.90 -10.97 -10.21
N ASN A 246 -23.22 -10.87 -10.37
CA ASN A 246 -23.83 -9.93 -11.29
C ASN A 246 -23.70 -8.48 -10.83
N HIS A 247 -23.75 -8.23 -9.53
CA HIS A 247 -23.45 -6.93 -8.96
C HIS A 247 -21.99 -6.56 -9.22
N ALA A 248 -21.04 -7.43 -8.87
CA ALA A 248 -19.62 -7.24 -9.14
C ALA A 248 -19.33 -7.01 -10.63
N TRP A 249 -20.00 -7.77 -11.51
CA TRP A 249 -19.91 -7.59 -12.96
C TRP A 249 -20.50 -6.26 -13.44
N ALA A 250 -21.62 -5.80 -12.87
CA ALA A 250 -22.23 -4.52 -13.23
C ALA A 250 -21.32 -3.34 -12.90
N THR A 251 -20.66 -3.38 -11.74
CA THR A 251 -19.74 -2.34 -11.25
C THR A 251 -18.31 -2.47 -11.81
N SER A 252 -18.02 -3.51 -12.61
CA SER A 252 -16.67 -3.81 -13.14
C SER A 252 -15.60 -4.02 -12.05
N THR A 253 -16.02 -4.43 -10.85
CA THR A 253 -15.16 -4.62 -9.68
C THR A 253 -14.97 -6.10 -9.41
N PHE A 254 -13.75 -6.53 -9.08
CA PHE A 254 -13.50 -7.87 -8.55
C PHE A 254 -13.23 -7.78 -7.04
N PRO A 255 -13.97 -8.52 -6.20
CA PRO A 255 -13.81 -8.47 -4.75
C PRO A 255 -12.39 -8.75 -4.26
N ASN A 256 -11.89 -7.94 -3.34
CA ASN A 256 -10.57 -8.01 -2.75
C ASN A 256 -10.33 -9.31 -1.99
N ILE A 257 -11.32 -9.81 -1.26
CA ILE A 257 -11.25 -11.12 -0.59
C ILE A 257 -11.02 -12.27 -1.59
N TRP A 258 -11.37 -12.10 -2.87
CA TRP A 258 -11.11 -13.10 -3.91
C TRP A 258 -9.74 -12.94 -4.59
N LYS A 259 -9.04 -11.82 -4.39
CA LYS A 259 -7.67 -11.58 -4.89
C LYS A 259 -6.62 -12.24 -3.98
N CYS A 260 -6.91 -12.35 -2.69
CA CYS A 260 -6.03 -12.95 -1.69
C CYS A 260 -5.78 -14.45 -1.95
N SER A 261 -4.53 -14.90 -1.90
CA SER A 261 -4.16 -16.27 -2.28
C SER A 261 -3.13 -16.89 -1.35
N SER A 262 -3.17 -18.22 -1.20
CA SER A 262 -2.12 -18.96 -0.51
C SER A 262 -0.98 -19.31 -1.46
N LEU A 263 0.22 -18.82 -1.17
CA LEU A 263 1.44 -19.12 -1.91
C LEU A 263 2.07 -20.42 -1.40
N ILE A 264 2.26 -21.40 -2.30
CA ILE A 264 2.95 -22.66 -2.01
C ILE A 264 4.19 -22.80 -2.89
N PRO A 265 5.41 -22.74 -2.33
CA PRO A 265 6.64 -23.03 -3.06
C PRO A 265 6.74 -24.51 -3.43
N ILE A 266 6.84 -24.82 -4.73
CA ILE A 266 7.04 -26.20 -5.22
C ILE A 266 8.40 -26.34 -5.89
N LEU A 267 9.24 -27.24 -5.35
CA LEU A 267 10.57 -27.53 -5.89
C LEU A 267 10.50 -28.03 -7.35
N LYS A 268 11.29 -27.40 -8.23
CA LYS A 268 11.50 -27.85 -9.61
C LYS A 268 12.19 -29.22 -9.60
N LYS A 269 11.74 -30.12 -10.48
CA LYS A 269 12.30 -31.48 -10.57
C LYS A 269 13.82 -31.41 -10.84
N ASN A 270 14.59 -32.18 -10.07
CA ASN A 270 16.05 -32.29 -10.17
C ASN A 270 16.84 -30.98 -9.92
N LYS A 271 16.25 -29.97 -9.28
CA LYS A 271 16.95 -28.75 -8.90
C LYS A 271 17.42 -28.80 -7.42
N PRO A 272 18.47 -28.06 -7.04
CA PRO A 272 18.97 -28.02 -5.67
C PRO A 272 17.88 -27.65 -4.66
N LYS A 273 17.83 -28.34 -3.52
CA LYS A 273 16.77 -28.14 -2.50
C LYS A 273 17.02 -26.96 -1.57
N HIS A 274 18.29 -26.58 -1.41
CA HIS A 274 18.69 -25.48 -0.52
C HIS A 274 18.61 -24.12 -1.20
N ASP A 275 18.53 -24.08 -2.52
CA ASP A 275 18.43 -22.84 -3.28
C ASP A 275 16.94 -22.42 -3.43
N PRO A 276 16.53 -21.25 -2.93
CA PRO A 276 15.16 -20.78 -3.06
C PRO A 276 14.72 -20.51 -4.52
N GLN A 277 15.64 -20.20 -5.44
CA GLN A 277 15.30 -19.99 -6.86
C GLN A 277 14.89 -21.28 -7.59
N SER A 278 15.20 -22.42 -6.99
CA SER A 278 14.81 -23.74 -7.46
C SER A 278 13.33 -24.06 -7.21
N TYR A 279 12.58 -23.18 -6.55
CA TYR A 279 11.16 -23.35 -6.26
C TYR A 279 10.28 -22.53 -7.22
N ARG A 280 9.07 -23.03 -7.50
CA ARG A 280 8.02 -22.33 -8.25
C ARG A 280 6.99 -21.74 -7.29
N PRO A 281 6.57 -20.48 -7.46
CA PRO A 281 5.45 -19.94 -6.72
C PRO A 281 4.14 -20.52 -7.27
N ILE A 282 3.44 -21.34 -6.50
CA ILE A 282 2.10 -21.82 -6.88
C ILE A 282 1.06 -21.10 -6.01
N MET A 283 0.27 -20.24 -6.65
CA MET A 283 -0.81 -19.50 -6.00
C MET A 283 -2.09 -20.33 -6.00
N ILE A 284 -2.65 -20.54 -4.81
CA ILE A 284 -3.99 -21.13 -4.64
C ILE A 284 -4.95 -19.99 -4.38
N THR A 285 -5.72 -19.59 -5.40
CA THR A 285 -6.74 -18.55 -5.27
C THR A 285 -8.06 -19.11 -4.65
N PRO A 286 -8.91 -18.28 -4.03
CA PRO A 286 -10.18 -18.66 -3.39
C PRO A 286 -11.16 -19.30 -4.38
N VAL A 287 -11.90 -20.32 -3.95
CA VAL A 287 -12.73 -21.11 -4.88
C VAL A 287 -13.93 -20.30 -5.39
N LEU A 288 -14.48 -19.40 -4.57
CA LEU A 288 -15.55 -18.49 -4.97
C LEU A 288 -15.08 -17.48 -6.03
N GLY A 289 -13.86 -16.94 -5.93
CA GLY A 289 -13.25 -16.12 -6.97
C GLY A 289 -13.04 -16.90 -8.28
N LYS A 290 -12.46 -18.11 -8.19
CA LYS A 290 -12.22 -19.01 -9.33
C LYS A 290 -13.48 -19.33 -10.14
N LEU A 291 -14.65 -19.39 -9.51
CA LEU A 291 -15.91 -19.61 -10.21
C LEU A 291 -16.24 -18.45 -11.15
N MET A 292 -16.11 -17.21 -10.68
CA MET A 292 -16.34 -16.02 -11.49
C MET A 292 -15.32 -15.93 -12.63
N GLU A 293 -14.03 -16.11 -12.31
CA GLU A 293 -12.95 -16.18 -13.31
C GLU A 293 -13.24 -17.24 -14.37
N LYS A 294 -13.79 -18.39 -13.98
CA LYS A 294 -14.12 -19.48 -14.91
C LYS A 294 -15.26 -19.09 -15.86
N MET A 295 -16.29 -18.40 -15.38
CA MET A 295 -17.36 -17.89 -16.22
C MET A 295 -16.82 -16.85 -17.21
N ILE A 296 -15.97 -15.92 -16.74
CA ILE A 296 -15.29 -14.92 -17.59
C ILE A 296 -14.43 -15.61 -18.65
N TYR A 297 -13.63 -16.60 -18.26
CA TYR A 297 -12.79 -17.40 -19.16
C TYR A 297 -13.62 -18.06 -20.27
N HIS A 298 -14.79 -18.61 -19.95
CA HIS A 298 -15.64 -19.24 -20.97
C HIS A 298 -16.18 -18.24 -22.00
N ARG A 299 -16.57 -17.03 -21.55
CA ARG A 299 -16.99 -15.95 -22.47
C ARG A 299 -15.83 -15.47 -23.34
N LEU A 300 -14.66 -15.25 -22.74
CA LEU A 300 -13.46 -14.81 -23.44
C LEU A 300 -13.04 -15.83 -24.50
N LEU A 301 -12.98 -17.12 -24.14
CA LEU A 301 -12.61 -18.18 -25.06
C LEU A 301 -13.57 -18.27 -26.24
N TRP A 302 -14.89 -18.20 -25.98
CA TRP A 302 -15.89 -18.17 -27.05
C TRP A 302 -15.68 -17.00 -28.01
N PHE A 303 -15.44 -15.79 -27.49
CA PHE A 303 -15.25 -14.60 -28.30
C PHE A 303 -13.99 -14.67 -29.16
N VAL A 304 -12.89 -15.12 -28.56
CA VAL A 304 -11.59 -15.25 -29.22
C VAL A 304 -11.63 -16.28 -30.35
N GLU A 305 -12.24 -17.44 -30.10
CA GLU A 305 -12.39 -18.49 -31.12
C GLU A 305 -13.37 -18.06 -32.22
N LYS A 306 -14.52 -17.47 -31.85
CA LYS A 306 -15.53 -16.99 -32.83
C LYS A 306 -14.97 -15.94 -33.79
N ASN A 307 -14.08 -15.08 -33.31
CA ASN A 307 -13.46 -14.02 -34.10
C ASN A 307 -12.07 -14.40 -34.67
N ASN A 308 -11.64 -15.66 -34.53
CA ASN A 308 -10.34 -16.16 -35.00
C ASN A 308 -9.14 -15.29 -34.54
N LEU A 309 -9.16 -14.80 -33.29
CA LEU A 309 -8.13 -13.88 -32.78
C LEU A 309 -6.82 -14.59 -32.39
N ILE A 310 -6.85 -15.93 -32.25
CA ILE A 310 -5.66 -16.74 -32.01
C ILE A 310 -5.26 -17.47 -33.31
N PRO A 311 -3.99 -17.37 -33.75
CA PRO A 311 -3.50 -18.11 -34.92
C PRO A 311 -3.76 -19.62 -34.83
N HIS A 312 -4.09 -20.27 -35.95
CA HIS A 312 -4.30 -21.73 -36.00
C HIS A 312 -3.07 -22.55 -35.62
N THR A 313 -1.88 -21.95 -35.72
CA THR A 313 -0.60 -22.56 -35.33
C THR A 313 -0.37 -22.58 -33.82
N GLN A 314 -1.13 -21.80 -33.03
CA GLN A 314 -1.06 -21.86 -31.57
C GLN A 314 -1.91 -23.04 -31.07
N THR A 315 -1.25 -24.06 -30.52
CA THR A 315 -1.88 -25.30 -30.04
C THR A 315 -2.03 -25.37 -28.52
N GLY A 316 -1.32 -24.53 -27.77
CA GLY A 316 -1.36 -24.50 -26.30
C GLY A 316 -2.68 -23.96 -25.75
N PHE A 317 -3.20 -24.60 -24.70
CA PHE A 317 -4.40 -24.19 -23.94
C PHE A 317 -5.70 -24.04 -24.75
N ARG A 318 -5.73 -24.58 -25.97
CA ARG A 318 -6.94 -24.59 -26.81
C ARG A 318 -7.64 -25.92 -26.74
N LYS A 319 -8.97 -25.87 -26.78
CA LYS A 319 -9.80 -27.07 -26.80
C LYS A 319 -9.56 -27.80 -28.12
N HIS A 320 -9.46 -29.14 -28.07
CA HIS A 320 -9.22 -29.99 -29.25
C HIS A 320 -7.84 -29.84 -29.91
N HIS A 321 -6.90 -29.14 -29.28
CA HIS A 321 -5.49 -29.09 -29.68
C HIS A 321 -4.58 -29.71 -28.61
N SER A 322 -3.40 -30.14 -29.03
CA SER A 322 -2.39 -30.81 -28.21
C SER A 322 -0.98 -30.45 -28.67
N SER A 323 0.03 -30.79 -27.86
CA SER A 323 1.44 -30.67 -28.28
C SER A 323 1.78 -31.57 -29.47
N THR A 324 1.01 -32.64 -29.68
CA THR A 324 1.17 -33.54 -30.82
C THR A 324 0.87 -32.82 -32.13
N ASP A 325 -0.09 -31.90 -32.16
CA ASP A 325 -0.42 -31.15 -33.38
C ASP A 325 0.74 -30.27 -33.83
N ALA A 326 1.42 -29.60 -32.89
CA ALA A 326 2.63 -28.83 -33.20
C ALA A 326 3.77 -29.72 -33.72
N PHE A 327 3.91 -30.93 -33.15
CA PHE A 327 4.89 -31.91 -33.63
C PHE A 327 4.57 -32.41 -35.04
N ILE A 328 3.29 -32.64 -35.36
CA ILE A 328 2.84 -33.03 -36.71
C ILE A 328 3.15 -31.92 -37.72
N VAL A 329 2.86 -30.66 -37.39
CA VAL A 329 3.17 -29.51 -38.26
C VAL A 329 4.67 -29.45 -38.57
N LEU A 330 5.52 -29.57 -37.56
CA LEU A 330 6.97 -29.58 -37.74
C LEU A 330 7.44 -30.77 -38.59
N THR A 331 6.93 -31.97 -38.30
CA THR A 331 7.29 -33.20 -39.02
C THR A 331 6.89 -33.11 -40.49
N ASN A 332 5.71 -32.57 -40.79
CA ASN A 332 5.26 -32.34 -42.16
C ASN A 332 6.14 -31.33 -42.88
N ALA A 333 6.52 -30.21 -42.23
CA ALA A 333 7.42 -29.23 -42.81
C ALA A 333 8.80 -29.84 -43.13
N ILE A 334 9.32 -30.71 -42.25
CA ILE A 334 10.56 -31.47 -42.49
C ILE A 334 10.41 -32.35 -43.73
N ASN A 335 9.35 -33.16 -43.78
CA ASN A 335 9.11 -34.11 -44.89
C ASN A 335 8.92 -33.38 -46.23
N GLU A 336 8.22 -32.25 -46.25
CA GLU A 336 8.00 -31.45 -47.45
C GLU A 336 9.30 -30.79 -47.95
N SER A 337 10.14 -30.28 -47.04
CA SER A 337 11.44 -29.73 -47.42
C SER A 337 12.35 -30.80 -48.01
N LEU A 338 12.37 -31.99 -47.39
CA LEU A 338 13.16 -33.13 -47.85
C LEU A 338 12.70 -33.61 -49.24
N SER A 339 11.39 -33.69 -49.49
CA SER A 339 10.88 -34.12 -50.82
C SER A 339 11.22 -33.13 -51.93
N LYS A 340 11.42 -31.85 -51.59
CA LYS A 340 11.81 -30.78 -52.51
C LYS A 340 13.34 -30.57 -52.59
N ASN A 341 14.15 -31.40 -51.93
CA ASN A 341 15.61 -31.22 -51.78
C ASN A 341 16.01 -29.84 -51.23
N ASN A 342 15.15 -29.23 -50.40
CA ASN A 342 15.42 -27.97 -49.74
C ASN A 342 15.99 -28.18 -48.33
N VAL A 343 16.77 -27.21 -47.84
CA VAL A 343 17.22 -27.16 -46.44
C VAL A 343 16.19 -26.46 -45.57
N LEU A 344 15.66 -27.15 -44.56
CA LEU A 344 14.80 -26.56 -43.53
C LEU A 344 15.64 -26.19 -42.30
N THR A 345 15.53 -24.95 -41.85
CA THR A 345 16.11 -24.49 -40.58
C THR A 345 14.98 -24.20 -39.59
N ALA A 346 15.06 -24.75 -38.38
CA ALA A 346 14.11 -24.49 -37.30
C ALA A 346 14.81 -23.74 -36.15
N ALA A 347 14.21 -22.62 -35.74
CA ALA A 347 14.64 -21.85 -34.57
C ALA A 347 13.60 -21.99 -33.45
N PHE A 348 14.04 -22.39 -32.27
CA PHE A 348 13.19 -22.53 -31.08
C PHE A 348 13.55 -21.44 -30.07
N LEU A 349 12.52 -20.78 -29.53
CA LEU A 349 12.66 -19.72 -28.55
C LEU A 349 11.98 -20.16 -27.24
N ASP A 350 12.76 -20.28 -26.17
CA ASP A 350 12.25 -20.61 -24.83
C ASP A 350 12.30 -19.36 -23.94
N PHE A 351 11.12 -18.86 -23.57
CA PHE A 351 11.00 -17.69 -22.71
C PHE A 351 11.04 -18.11 -21.23
N GLU A 352 12.06 -17.66 -20.51
CA GLU A 352 12.10 -17.87 -19.07
C GLU A 352 10.95 -17.12 -18.38
N GLY A 353 10.16 -17.83 -17.57
CA GLY A 353 9.12 -17.20 -16.74
C GLY A 353 8.05 -16.46 -17.55
N ALA A 354 7.68 -16.95 -18.73
CA ALA A 354 6.84 -16.22 -19.69
C ALA A 354 5.56 -15.60 -19.10
N TYR A 355 4.89 -16.27 -18.15
CA TYR A 355 3.68 -15.75 -17.50
C TYR A 355 3.98 -14.71 -16.42
N ASP A 356 5.05 -14.91 -15.65
CA ASP A 356 5.45 -14.03 -14.55
C ASP A 356 5.93 -12.67 -15.09
N ASN A 357 6.43 -12.65 -16.33
CA ASN A 357 6.98 -11.47 -17.00
C ASN A 357 5.98 -10.74 -17.93
N VAL A 358 4.69 -11.11 -17.94
CA VAL A 358 3.69 -10.41 -18.76
C VAL A 358 3.39 -9.05 -18.16
N ASP A 359 3.68 -7.99 -18.91
CA ASP A 359 3.21 -6.65 -18.56
C ASP A 359 1.68 -6.58 -18.71
N HIS A 360 0.99 -6.49 -17.56
CA HIS A 360 -0.46 -6.48 -17.51
C HIS A 360 -1.06 -5.23 -18.16
N GLN A 361 -0.36 -4.10 -18.21
CA GLN A 361 -0.85 -2.90 -18.88
C GLN A 361 -0.89 -3.10 -20.39
N ILE A 362 0.23 -3.56 -20.95
CA ILE A 362 0.35 -3.85 -22.38
C ILE A 362 -0.68 -4.90 -22.77
N LEU A 363 -0.89 -5.92 -21.92
CA LEU A 363 -1.93 -6.91 -22.13
C LEU A 363 -3.32 -6.28 -22.20
N LEU A 364 -3.70 -5.44 -21.24
CA LEU A 364 -5.02 -4.80 -21.21
C LEU A 364 -5.27 -3.90 -22.43
N VAL A 365 -4.27 -3.10 -22.84
CA VAL A 365 -4.36 -2.29 -24.07
C VAL A 365 -4.51 -3.16 -25.32
N LYS A 366 -3.74 -4.25 -25.42
CA LYS A 366 -3.87 -5.21 -26.53
C LYS A 366 -5.24 -5.85 -26.57
N LEU A 367 -5.82 -6.20 -25.43
CA LEU A 367 -7.18 -6.75 -25.35
C LEU A 367 -8.21 -5.74 -25.88
N THR A 368 -8.12 -4.46 -25.50
CA THR A 368 -8.98 -3.41 -26.06
C THR A 368 -8.81 -3.27 -27.57
N ASN A 369 -7.58 -3.25 -28.08
CA ASN A 369 -7.30 -3.14 -29.51
C ASN A 369 -7.76 -4.37 -30.32
N LEU A 370 -7.86 -5.54 -29.68
CA LEU A 370 -8.44 -6.75 -30.26
C LEU A 370 -9.99 -6.68 -30.34
N GLY A 371 -10.61 -5.61 -29.84
CA GLY A 371 -12.05 -5.38 -29.90
C GLY A 371 -12.84 -6.02 -28.75
N LEU A 372 -12.18 -6.36 -27.64
CA LEU A 372 -12.86 -6.83 -26.43
C LEU A 372 -13.58 -5.67 -25.73
N PRO A 373 -14.80 -5.90 -25.18
CA PRO A 373 -15.57 -4.83 -24.55
C PRO A 373 -14.81 -4.17 -23.39
N PRO A 374 -14.81 -2.82 -23.29
CA PRO A 374 -14.15 -2.08 -22.22
C PRO A 374 -14.51 -2.59 -20.82
N LYS A 375 -15.78 -2.92 -20.59
CA LYS A 375 -16.28 -3.47 -19.33
C LYS A 375 -15.54 -4.75 -18.91
N LEU A 376 -15.35 -5.69 -19.84
CA LEU A 376 -14.59 -6.93 -19.56
C LEU A 376 -13.12 -6.61 -19.29
N VAL A 377 -12.51 -5.71 -20.07
CA VAL A 377 -11.10 -5.35 -19.88
C VAL A 377 -10.90 -4.66 -18.52
N ILE A 378 -11.81 -3.80 -18.10
CA ILE A 378 -11.80 -3.17 -16.77
C ILE A 378 -12.02 -4.21 -15.66
N GLN A 379 -12.91 -5.19 -15.87
CA GLN A 379 -13.07 -6.29 -14.93
C GLN A 379 -11.79 -7.10 -14.77
N LEU A 380 -11.09 -7.40 -15.88
CA LEU A 380 -9.79 -8.07 -15.83
C LEU A 380 -8.74 -7.18 -15.16
N ALA A 381 -8.73 -5.89 -15.47
CA ALA A 381 -7.86 -4.92 -14.81
C ALA A 381 -8.08 -4.92 -13.30
N SER A 382 -9.32 -4.94 -12.81
CA SER A 382 -9.61 -4.95 -11.38
C SER A 382 -9.21 -6.27 -10.67
N THR A 383 -8.99 -7.36 -11.41
CA THR A 383 -8.40 -8.60 -10.84
C THR A 383 -6.88 -8.51 -10.63
N VAL A 384 -6.20 -7.63 -11.37
CA VAL A 384 -4.73 -7.60 -11.46
C VAL A 384 -4.12 -6.30 -10.93
N LEU A 385 -4.86 -5.20 -11.02
CA LEU A 385 -4.49 -3.86 -10.55
C LEU A 385 -5.26 -3.60 -9.25
N SER A 386 -4.59 -3.76 -8.12
CA SER A 386 -5.10 -3.40 -6.78
C SER A 386 -4.01 -2.67 -6.01
N GLY A 387 -4.40 -1.75 -5.14
CA GLY A 387 -3.50 -0.97 -4.32
C GLY A 387 -3.06 0.36 -4.94
N ALA A 388 -2.10 1.00 -4.29
CA ALA A 388 -1.60 2.30 -4.68
C ALA A 388 -0.81 2.23 -6.00
N LEU A 389 -0.96 3.28 -6.81
CA LEU A 389 -0.33 3.40 -8.12
C LEU A 389 1.19 3.55 -7.98
N HIS A 390 1.99 2.65 -8.58
CA HIS A 390 3.44 2.85 -8.59
C HIS A 390 3.81 3.99 -9.55
N LEU A 391 4.37 5.05 -9.00
CA LEU A 391 4.81 6.20 -9.75
C LEU A 391 6.30 6.12 -10.04
N THR A 392 6.64 6.48 -11.27
CA THR A 392 8.00 6.52 -11.83
C THR A 392 8.13 7.83 -12.59
N LYS A 393 9.35 8.19 -12.99
CA LYS A 393 9.57 9.39 -13.82
C LYS A 393 8.66 9.48 -15.06
N ALA A 394 8.25 8.35 -15.64
CA ALA A 394 7.46 8.31 -16.87
C ALA A 394 5.97 8.67 -16.69
N ASN A 395 5.39 8.47 -15.51
CA ASN A 395 3.94 8.67 -15.27
C ASN A 395 3.64 9.72 -14.20
N PHE A 396 4.66 10.21 -13.48
CA PHE A 396 4.51 11.08 -12.32
C PHE A 396 3.70 12.34 -12.65
N ASP A 397 4.18 13.18 -13.58
CA ASP A 397 3.56 14.48 -13.87
C ASP A 397 2.15 14.32 -14.47
N THR A 398 1.92 13.29 -15.29
CA THR A 398 0.59 12.97 -15.83
C THR A 398 -0.40 12.69 -14.70
N VAL A 399 -0.02 11.86 -13.72
CA VAL A 399 -0.91 11.48 -12.61
C VAL A 399 -1.24 12.68 -11.72
N LEU A 400 -0.25 13.53 -11.45
CA LEU A 400 -0.40 14.76 -10.66
C LEU A 400 -1.37 15.76 -11.30
N GLY A 401 -1.41 15.83 -12.63
CA GLY A 401 -2.33 16.73 -13.36
C GLY A 401 -3.71 16.16 -13.66
N SER A 402 -3.91 14.84 -13.52
CA SER A 402 -5.16 14.17 -13.92
C SER A 402 -6.21 14.06 -12.81
N HIS A 403 -5.85 14.37 -11.57
CA HIS A 403 -6.70 14.15 -10.39
C HIS A 403 -6.77 15.41 -9.54
N GLU A 404 -7.91 15.61 -8.88
CA GLU A 404 -8.12 16.69 -7.92
C GLU A 404 -7.27 16.49 -6.67
N LEU A 405 -7.15 15.25 -6.18
CA LEU A 405 -6.36 14.89 -5.00
C LEU A 405 -5.41 13.73 -5.30
N VAL A 406 -4.11 13.91 -5.04
CA VAL A 406 -3.09 12.86 -5.12
C VAL A 406 -2.38 12.74 -3.78
N ILE A 407 -2.40 11.55 -3.17
CA ILE A 407 -1.68 11.27 -1.93
C ILE A 407 -0.50 10.35 -2.26
N LEU A 408 0.72 10.82 -2.02
CA LEU A 408 1.95 10.13 -2.40
C LEU A 408 2.68 9.56 -1.20
N ASN A 409 2.94 8.25 -1.20
CA ASN A 409 3.81 7.59 -0.25
C ASN A 409 5.22 7.44 -0.84
N PHE A 410 6.19 8.19 -0.30
CA PHE A 410 7.61 8.06 -0.58
C PHE A 410 8.23 7.05 0.38
N TYR A 411 8.77 5.96 -0.17
CA TYR A 411 9.23 4.81 0.61
C TYR A 411 10.60 4.28 0.14
N ALA A 412 11.18 3.39 0.95
CA ALA A 412 12.36 2.59 0.61
C ALA A 412 12.15 1.15 1.14
N ASP A 413 12.70 0.15 0.46
CA ASP A 413 12.41 -1.27 0.73
C ASP A 413 13.02 -1.75 2.05
N TRP A 414 14.19 -1.22 2.41
CA TRP A 414 14.85 -1.53 3.68
C TRP A 414 14.19 -0.85 4.89
N CYS A 415 13.30 0.13 4.67
CA CYS A 415 12.65 0.86 5.75
C CYS A 415 11.54 0.03 6.39
N ARG A 416 11.73 -0.35 7.66
CA ARG A 416 10.72 -1.09 8.45
C ARG A 416 9.34 -0.40 8.45
N PHE A 417 9.30 0.92 8.64
CA PHE A 417 8.04 1.67 8.72
C PHE A 417 7.33 1.75 7.38
N SER A 418 8.07 1.79 6.28
CA SER A 418 7.54 1.73 4.92
C SER A 418 6.89 0.38 4.65
N ASN A 419 7.57 -0.71 5.02
CA ASN A 419 7.03 -2.06 4.89
C ASN A 419 5.75 -2.28 5.71
N MET A 420 5.67 -1.68 6.90
CA MET A 420 4.45 -1.70 7.71
C MET A 420 3.31 -0.91 7.07
N LEU A 421 3.61 0.23 6.43
CA LEU A 421 2.61 1.09 5.79
C LEU A 421 2.11 0.52 4.46
N ALA A 422 2.94 -0.19 3.70
CA ALA A 422 2.61 -0.66 2.35
C ALA A 422 1.23 -1.36 2.24
N PRO A 423 0.90 -2.40 3.02
CA PRO A 423 -0.42 -3.05 2.91
C PRO A 423 -1.57 -2.13 3.31
N ILE A 424 -1.37 -1.25 4.29
CA ILE A 424 -2.37 -0.28 4.75
C ILE A 424 -2.65 0.75 3.65
N PHE A 425 -1.61 1.21 2.98
CA PHE A 425 -1.69 2.23 1.94
C PHE A 425 -2.30 1.67 0.66
N ASP A 426 -2.02 0.41 0.31
CA ASP A 426 -2.68 -0.28 -0.81
C ASP A 426 -4.18 -0.49 -0.50
N GLU A 427 -4.55 -0.90 0.70
CA GLU A 427 -5.98 -1.01 1.09
C GLU A 427 -6.68 0.36 1.08
N ALA A 428 -6.02 1.41 1.58
CA ALA A 428 -6.54 2.77 1.52
C ALA A 428 -6.77 3.23 0.07
N ALA A 429 -5.87 2.89 -0.85
CA ALA A 429 -5.99 3.23 -2.26
C ALA A 429 -7.24 2.61 -2.89
N ASP A 430 -7.50 1.33 -2.60
CA ASP A 430 -8.71 0.66 -3.07
C ASP A 430 -9.98 1.32 -2.52
N LYS A 431 -10.03 1.65 -1.22
CA LYS A 431 -11.17 2.33 -0.59
C LYS A 431 -11.42 3.72 -1.18
N ILE A 432 -10.36 4.51 -1.36
CA ILE A 432 -10.45 5.87 -1.92
C ILE A 432 -10.86 5.84 -3.39
N GLN A 433 -10.32 4.92 -4.18
CA GLN A 433 -10.71 4.74 -5.58
C GLN A 433 -12.18 4.34 -5.71
N ALA A 434 -12.71 3.56 -4.77
CA ALA A 434 -14.12 3.19 -4.73
C ALA A 434 -15.04 4.36 -4.36
N GLN A 435 -14.64 5.22 -3.43
CA GLN A 435 -15.46 6.35 -2.97
C GLN A 435 -15.35 7.59 -3.90
N PHE A 436 -14.17 7.84 -4.47
CA PHE A 436 -13.85 9.04 -5.25
C PHE A 436 -13.22 8.71 -6.61
N PRO A 437 -13.90 7.92 -7.47
CA PRO A 437 -13.33 7.44 -8.72
C PRO A 437 -12.92 8.59 -9.64
N GLY A 438 -11.64 8.61 -10.04
CA GLY A 438 -11.08 9.61 -10.96
C GLY A 438 -10.85 10.99 -10.36
N ARG A 439 -11.35 11.26 -9.14
CA ARG A 439 -11.10 12.50 -8.40
C ARG A 439 -9.89 12.39 -7.48
N ALA A 440 -9.71 11.24 -6.81
CA ALA A 440 -8.59 11.00 -5.92
C ALA A 440 -7.82 9.73 -6.27
N VAL A 441 -6.50 9.76 -6.07
CA VAL A 441 -5.62 8.61 -6.27
C VAL A 441 -4.51 8.56 -5.22
N LEU A 442 -4.15 7.35 -4.80
CA LEU A 442 -2.97 7.10 -3.97
C LEU A 442 -1.84 6.57 -4.84
N GLY A 443 -0.68 7.21 -4.76
CA GLY A 443 0.54 6.83 -5.47
C GLY A 443 1.66 6.44 -4.51
N LYS A 444 2.51 5.50 -4.91
CA LYS A 444 3.74 5.12 -4.17
C LYS A 444 4.97 5.33 -5.04
N VAL A 445 6.01 5.91 -4.45
CA VAL A 445 7.29 6.23 -5.10
C VAL A 445 8.40 5.53 -4.34
N ASP A 446 9.09 4.62 -5.02
CA ASP A 446 10.32 4.01 -4.50
C ASP A 446 11.46 5.03 -4.66
N CYS A 447 11.99 5.48 -3.53
CA CYS A 447 13.03 6.50 -3.49
C CYS A 447 14.42 5.95 -3.83
N GLU A 448 14.60 4.62 -3.79
CA GLU A 448 15.85 3.97 -4.20
C GLU A 448 15.95 3.91 -5.73
N THR A 449 14.83 3.65 -6.42
CA THR A 449 14.80 3.59 -7.89
C THR A 449 14.68 4.96 -8.55
N ASP A 450 13.89 5.88 -7.99
CA ASP A 450 13.54 7.16 -8.61
C ASP A 450 14.02 8.36 -7.76
N SER A 451 15.32 8.39 -7.45
CA SER A 451 15.95 9.40 -6.58
C SER A 451 15.70 10.85 -7.02
N SER A 452 15.55 11.12 -8.33
CA SER A 452 15.24 12.46 -8.84
C SER A 452 13.89 12.99 -8.36
N ILE A 453 12.89 12.12 -8.17
CA ILE A 453 11.58 12.52 -7.67
C ILE A 453 11.70 12.82 -6.17
N SER A 454 12.40 11.97 -5.42
CA SER A 454 12.63 12.16 -3.99
C SER A 454 13.40 13.46 -3.69
N GLN A 455 14.37 13.82 -4.53
CA GLN A 455 15.07 15.10 -4.45
C GLN A 455 14.14 16.28 -4.75
N ARG A 456 13.30 16.19 -5.80
CA ARG A 456 12.32 17.24 -6.15
C ARG A 456 11.36 17.55 -5.00
N PHE A 457 10.99 16.55 -4.19
CA PHE A 457 10.10 16.71 -3.04
C PHE A 457 10.82 16.87 -1.70
N ALA A 458 12.16 17.03 -1.74
CA ALA A 458 13.02 17.19 -0.57
C ALA A 458 12.75 16.15 0.54
N ILE A 459 12.63 14.88 0.16
CA ILE A 459 12.30 13.80 1.11
C ILE A 459 13.50 13.55 2.04
N THR A 460 13.29 13.72 3.34
CA THR A 460 14.31 13.56 4.40
C THR A 460 14.04 12.40 5.35
N LYS A 461 12.92 11.69 5.19
CA LYS A 461 12.51 10.58 6.07
C LYS A 461 11.60 9.59 5.35
N TYR A 462 11.55 8.36 5.83
CA TYR A 462 10.67 7.31 5.29
C TYR A 462 9.76 6.68 6.36
N PRO A 463 8.50 6.33 6.01
CA PRO A 463 7.77 6.80 4.84
C PRO A 463 7.38 8.28 5.00
N THR A 464 7.40 9.04 3.91
CA THR A 464 6.88 10.42 3.86
C THR A 464 5.64 10.46 2.98
N ILE A 465 4.57 11.08 3.47
CA ILE A 465 3.29 11.13 2.75
C ILE A 465 3.00 12.56 2.34
N LYS A 466 3.16 12.87 1.04
CA LYS A 466 2.88 14.19 0.47
C LYS A 466 1.48 14.22 -0.12
N VAL A 467 0.87 15.41 -0.12
CA VAL A 467 -0.47 15.64 -0.64
C VAL A 467 -0.36 16.67 -1.76
N ILE A 468 -0.98 16.38 -2.90
CA ILE A 468 -1.06 17.27 -4.04
C ILE A 468 -2.53 17.50 -4.34
N LYS A 469 -2.91 18.76 -4.54
CA LYS A 469 -4.27 19.16 -4.89
C LYS A 469 -4.24 19.98 -6.17
N ASN A 470 -5.02 19.58 -7.16
CA ASN A 470 -5.10 20.29 -8.44
C ASN A 470 -3.70 20.58 -9.05
N GLY A 471 -2.79 19.60 -8.98
CA GLY A 471 -1.39 19.73 -9.42
C GLY A 471 -0.46 20.53 -8.49
N GLN A 472 -0.98 21.20 -7.47
CA GLN A 472 -0.21 21.99 -6.50
C GLN A 472 0.19 21.15 -5.29
N VAL A 473 1.49 21.15 -4.96
CA VAL A 473 2.00 20.44 -3.78
C VAL A 473 1.56 21.18 -2.53
N SER A 474 0.84 20.48 -1.65
CA SER A 474 0.52 21.00 -0.32
C SER A 474 1.80 21.10 0.51
N LYS A 475 1.92 22.18 1.30
CA LYS A 475 3.00 22.30 2.29
C LYS A 475 2.88 21.19 3.35
N LYS A 476 1.65 20.82 3.69
CA LYS A 476 1.36 19.82 4.72
C LYS A 476 1.57 18.41 4.21
N GLU A 477 2.36 17.67 4.99
CA GLU A 477 2.44 16.22 4.90
C GLU A 477 1.29 15.58 5.66
N TYR A 478 0.88 14.37 5.25
CA TYR A 478 -0.01 13.58 6.07
C TYR A 478 0.76 12.95 7.24
N ARG A 479 0.47 13.45 8.45
CA ARG A 479 1.06 12.96 9.71
C ARG A 479 0.04 12.24 10.60
N GLY A 480 -1.16 11.95 10.09
CA GLY A 480 -2.23 11.27 10.81
C GLY A 480 -1.99 9.78 11.05
N GLN A 481 -2.98 9.09 11.62
CA GLN A 481 -2.90 7.67 11.91
C GLN A 481 -2.70 6.84 10.63
N ARG A 482 -1.79 5.87 10.65
CA ARG A 482 -1.55 4.98 9.49
C ARG A 482 -2.56 3.83 9.52
N SER A 483 -3.82 4.09 9.18
CA SER A 483 -4.87 3.07 8.96
C SER A 483 -5.67 3.39 7.70
N PRO A 484 -6.29 2.39 7.05
CA PRO A 484 -7.07 2.61 5.83
C PRO A 484 -8.22 3.61 6.05
N GLU A 485 -8.89 3.54 7.20
CA GLU A 485 -10.00 4.42 7.57
C GLU A 485 -9.53 5.87 7.76
N ALA A 486 -8.36 6.07 8.36
CA ALA A 486 -7.82 7.41 8.58
C ALA A 486 -7.39 8.08 7.26
N PHE A 487 -6.86 7.31 6.30
CA PHE A 487 -6.60 7.83 4.95
C PHE A 487 -7.89 8.16 4.20
N LEU A 488 -8.92 7.31 4.31
CA LEU A 488 -10.21 7.56 3.67
C LEU A 488 -10.89 8.81 4.24
N GLN A 489 -10.87 8.96 5.57
CA GLN A 489 -11.38 10.14 6.26
C GLN A 489 -10.61 11.38 5.82
N PHE A 490 -9.29 11.31 5.80
CA PHE A 490 -8.44 12.41 5.33
C PHE A 490 -8.77 12.80 3.90
N ALA A 491 -8.86 11.84 2.96
CA ALA A 491 -9.24 12.13 1.58
C ALA A 491 -10.63 12.78 1.47
N THR A 492 -11.58 12.34 2.31
CA THR A 492 -12.93 12.92 2.39
C THR A 492 -12.90 14.37 2.86
N GLU A 493 -12.08 14.67 3.86
CA GLU A 493 -11.89 16.04 4.38
C GLU A 493 -11.11 16.93 3.42
N GLU A 494 -10.16 16.36 2.67
CA GLU A 494 -9.37 17.07 1.66
C GLU A 494 -10.20 17.45 0.43
N LEU A 495 -11.16 16.61 0.03
CA LEU A 495 -12.06 16.85 -1.11
C LEU A 495 -13.33 17.65 -0.75
N ARG A 496 -13.54 17.95 0.55
CA ARG A 496 -14.65 18.80 0.98
C ARG A 496 -14.43 20.21 0.45
N ASP A 497 -15.51 20.82 -0.06
CA ASP A 497 -15.48 22.22 -0.48
C ASP A 497 -15.30 23.13 0.75
N PRO A 498 -14.20 23.90 0.83
CA PRO A 498 -13.94 24.75 1.98
C PRO A 498 -14.65 26.11 1.89
N VAL A 499 -15.23 26.46 0.74
CA VAL A 499 -15.89 27.76 0.57
C VAL A 499 -17.24 27.75 1.27
N LYS A 500 -17.41 28.62 2.27
CA LYS A 500 -18.72 28.86 2.88
C LYS A 500 -19.49 29.86 2.03
N ILE A 501 -20.64 29.43 1.51
CA ILE A 501 -21.55 30.33 0.79
C ILE A 501 -22.32 31.17 1.80
N VAL A 502 -22.31 32.48 1.60
CA VAL A 502 -22.99 33.46 2.43
C VAL A 502 -24.31 33.83 1.76
N GLU A 503 -25.42 33.60 2.46
CA GLU A 503 -26.77 33.91 1.98
C GLU A 503 -27.27 35.29 2.46
N ASP A 504 -26.79 35.77 3.61
CA ASP A 504 -27.10 37.09 4.18
C ASP A 504 -25.84 37.97 4.24
N PHE A 505 -25.93 39.17 3.64
CA PHE A 505 -24.84 40.15 3.63
C PHE A 505 -24.33 40.52 5.03
N LYS A 506 -25.18 40.40 6.08
CA LYS A 506 -24.78 40.70 7.46
C LYS A 506 -23.66 39.79 7.96
N GLU A 507 -23.48 38.60 7.39
CA GLU A 507 -22.36 37.73 7.74
C GLU A 507 -21.01 38.31 7.31
N PHE A 508 -20.94 39.04 6.19
CA PHE A 508 -19.70 39.74 5.79
C PHE A 508 -19.35 40.92 6.70
N ALA A 509 -20.35 41.50 7.37
CA ALA A 509 -20.15 42.59 8.33
C ALA A 509 -19.70 42.07 9.70
N ASN A 510 -20.21 40.92 10.14
CA ASN A 510 -19.96 40.35 11.46
C ASN A 510 -18.93 39.21 11.44
N LEU A 511 -17.79 39.43 10.77
CA LEU A 511 -16.70 38.46 10.75
C LEU A 511 -15.87 38.50 12.04
N ASP A 512 -15.34 37.34 12.43
CA ASP A 512 -14.46 37.21 13.60
C ASP A 512 -13.13 37.92 13.34
N SER A 513 -12.91 39.04 14.04
CA SER A 513 -11.72 39.88 13.86
C SER A 513 -10.39 39.19 14.16
N THR A 514 -10.38 38.00 14.77
CA THR A 514 -9.16 37.23 15.05
C THR A 514 -8.68 36.37 13.88
N LYS A 515 -9.53 36.19 12.85
CA LYS A 515 -9.28 35.27 11.73
C LYS A 515 -9.00 36.01 10.42
N ARG A 516 -8.35 35.30 9.50
CA ARG A 516 -8.07 35.77 8.14
C ARG A 516 -9.14 35.25 7.19
N TYR A 517 -9.62 36.12 6.32
CA TYR A 517 -10.64 35.78 5.34
C TYR A 517 -10.20 36.14 3.93
N VAL A 518 -10.54 35.28 2.99
CA VAL A 518 -10.65 35.65 1.58
C VAL A 518 -12.13 35.69 1.26
N LEU A 519 -12.60 36.82 0.73
CA LEU A 519 -14.00 37.11 0.44
C LEU A 519 -14.15 37.19 -1.07
N GLY A 520 -15.02 36.35 -1.61
CA GLY A 520 -15.35 36.34 -3.03
C GLY A 520 -16.76 36.86 -3.28
N TYR A 521 -16.88 37.83 -4.17
CA TYR A 521 -18.13 38.41 -4.62
C TYR A 521 -18.27 38.10 -6.10
N PHE A 522 -19.20 37.20 -6.45
CA PHE A 522 -19.32 36.70 -7.82
C PHE A 522 -20.73 36.95 -8.38
N GLU A 523 -20.86 37.12 -9.69
CA GLU A 523 -22.18 37.17 -10.33
C GLU A 523 -22.86 35.80 -10.37
N ASP A 524 -22.11 34.78 -10.81
CA ASP A 524 -22.59 33.40 -10.98
C ASP A 524 -21.57 32.41 -10.38
N LYS A 525 -22.08 31.36 -9.74
CA LYS A 525 -21.32 30.22 -9.24
C LYS A 525 -20.66 29.40 -10.36
N ASN A 526 -21.16 29.49 -11.59
CA ASN A 526 -20.60 28.75 -12.73
C ASN A 526 -19.49 29.52 -13.46
N SER A 527 -19.04 30.67 -12.95
CA SER A 527 -17.97 31.45 -13.60
C SER A 527 -16.61 30.76 -13.48
N SER A 528 -15.75 30.97 -14.47
CA SER A 528 -14.33 30.56 -14.42
C SER A 528 -13.62 31.15 -13.20
N HIS A 529 -13.96 32.40 -12.83
CA HIS A 529 -13.42 33.08 -11.66
C HIS A 529 -13.76 32.36 -10.36
N TYR A 530 -15.01 31.92 -10.17
CA TYR A 530 -15.41 31.18 -8.98
C TYR A 530 -14.71 29.82 -8.90
N GLU A 531 -14.56 29.13 -10.03
CA GLU A 531 -13.87 27.83 -10.06
C GLU A 531 -12.38 27.97 -9.69
N ASN A 532 -11.70 29.02 -10.18
CA ASN A 532 -10.34 29.33 -9.76
C ASN A 532 -10.26 29.69 -8.27
N TYR A 533 -11.20 30.49 -7.77
CA TYR A 533 -11.31 30.80 -6.34
C TYR A 533 -11.50 29.55 -5.47
N ARG A 534 -12.34 28.61 -5.91
CA ARG A 534 -12.57 27.31 -5.26
C ARG A 534 -11.33 26.41 -5.27
N LYS A 535 -10.53 26.46 -6.35
CA LYS A 535 -9.24 25.74 -6.41
C LYS A 535 -8.21 26.34 -5.46
N VAL A 536 -8.16 27.66 -5.32
CA VAL A 536 -7.26 28.33 -4.36
C VAL A 536 -7.69 28.04 -2.93
N SER A 537 -9.00 28.10 -2.64
CA SER A 537 -9.53 27.80 -1.31
C SER A 537 -9.23 26.37 -0.87
N SER A 538 -9.32 25.40 -1.78
CA SER A 538 -9.00 24.00 -1.49
C SER A 538 -7.52 23.74 -1.16
N VAL A 539 -6.60 24.61 -1.61
CA VAL A 539 -5.18 24.59 -1.24
C VAL A 539 -4.92 25.31 0.08
N LEU A 540 -5.61 26.43 0.36
CA LEU A 540 -5.33 27.32 1.50
C LEU A 540 -6.36 27.25 2.63
N LYS A 541 -7.24 26.25 2.63
CA LYS A 541 -8.35 26.10 3.60
C LYS A 541 -7.92 26.07 5.06
N ASP A 542 -6.67 25.71 5.34
CA ASP A 542 -6.14 25.65 6.70
C ASP A 542 -5.48 26.96 7.15
N ASP A 543 -5.15 27.85 6.20
CA ASP A 543 -4.46 29.13 6.44
C ASP A 543 -5.45 30.31 6.47
N CYS A 544 -6.56 30.20 5.72
CA CYS A 544 -7.58 31.22 5.56
C CYS A 544 -8.99 30.62 5.53
N ILE A 545 -9.96 31.42 5.97
CA ILE A 545 -11.39 31.11 5.77
C ILE A 545 -11.84 31.72 4.45
N PHE A 546 -12.45 30.90 3.59
CA PHE A 546 -12.96 31.34 2.29
C PHE A 546 -14.48 31.49 2.34
N LEU A 547 -14.96 32.71 2.09
CA LEU A 547 -16.38 33.03 1.99
C LEU A 547 -16.71 33.44 0.56
N ALA A 548 -17.89 33.06 0.05
CA ALA A 548 -18.36 33.54 -1.24
C ALA A 548 -19.85 33.90 -1.20
N GLY A 549 -20.25 34.92 -1.95
CA GLY A 549 -21.65 35.23 -2.21
C GLY A 549 -21.90 35.43 -3.70
N TYR A 550 -23.17 35.27 -4.12
CA TYR A 550 -23.57 35.37 -5.52
C TYR A 550 -24.73 36.34 -5.74
N GLY A 551 -24.76 36.95 -6.93
CA GLY A 551 -25.93 37.68 -7.43
C GLY A 551 -26.43 38.77 -6.47
N GLU A 552 -27.75 38.79 -6.23
CA GLU A 552 -28.40 39.88 -5.48
C GLU A 552 -27.89 40.05 -4.04
N THR A 553 -27.39 38.97 -3.41
CA THR A 553 -26.86 38.99 -2.04
C THR A 553 -25.63 39.89 -1.89
N VAL A 554 -24.81 39.97 -2.94
CA VAL A 554 -23.52 40.71 -2.93
C VAL A 554 -23.48 41.85 -3.94
N ARG A 555 -24.57 42.11 -4.66
CA ARG A 555 -24.67 43.12 -5.72
C ARG A 555 -24.37 44.55 -5.27
N MET A 556 -24.52 44.84 -3.97
CA MET A 556 -24.13 46.13 -3.39
C MET A 556 -22.63 46.25 -3.10
N MET A 557 -21.89 45.13 -3.13
CA MET A 557 -20.48 45.02 -2.75
C MET A 557 -19.52 44.96 -3.95
N HIS A 558 -20.05 44.78 -5.16
CA HIS A 558 -19.27 44.81 -6.40
C HIS A 558 -20.04 45.50 -7.54
N PRO A 559 -19.37 46.16 -8.49
CA PRO A 559 -20.02 46.71 -9.66
C PRO A 559 -20.69 45.61 -10.51
N PRO A 560 -21.81 45.89 -11.19
CA PRO A 560 -22.43 44.96 -12.13
C PRO A 560 -21.44 44.57 -13.25
N GLY A 561 -21.34 43.28 -13.54
CA GLY A 561 -20.47 42.70 -14.56
C GLY A 561 -19.02 42.44 -14.12
N SER A 562 -18.67 42.68 -12.85
CA SER A 562 -17.31 42.47 -12.35
C SER A 562 -17.30 41.73 -11.01
N ASP A 563 -16.69 40.54 -11.00
CA ASP A 563 -16.40 39.78 -9.78
C ASP A 563 -15.27 40.46 -9.00
N ILE A 564 -15.28 40.34 -7.67
CA ILE A 564 -14.27 40.90 -6.76
C ILE A 564 -13.80 39.83 -5.78
N ILE A 565 -12.49 39.76 -5.57
CA ILE A 565 -11.89 38.96 -4.49
C ILE A 565 -11.14 39.91 -3.57
N SER A 566 -11.43 39.88 -2.28
CA SER A 566 -10.73 40.69 -1.27
C SER A 566 -10.19 39.84 -0.13
N PHE A 567 -9.08 40.27 0.45
CA PHE A 567 -8.47 39.71 1.64
C PHE A 567 -8.76 40.62 2.82
N ARG A 568 -9.24 40.02 3.91
CA ARG A 568 -9.39 40.69 5.20
C ARG A 568 -8.42 40.06 6.21
N PRO A 569 -7.44 40.83 6.72
CA PRO A 569 -6.52 40.35 7.74
C PRO A 569 -7.23 40.16 9.08
N ALA A 570 -6.55 39.49 10.02
CA ALA A 570 -7.00 39.37 11.40
C ALA A 570 -6.89 40.72 12.13
N LYS A 571 -7.90 41.59 11.98
CA LYS A 571 -7.91 42.98 12.51
C LYS A 571 -7.64 43.11 14.01
N ALA A 572 -7.94 42.07 14.80
CA ALA A 572 -7.61 42.04 16.22
C ALA A 572 -6.09 41.89 16.48
N ARG A 573 -5.36 41.29 15.54
CA ARG A 573 -3.94 40.90 15.67
C ARG A 573 -3.02 41.58 14.63
N SER A 574 -3.56 42.40 13.74
CA SER A 574 -2.84 43.08 12.66
C SER A 574 -3.29 44.55 12.52
N THR A 575 -2.43 45.39 11.93
CA THR A 575 -2.71 46.78 11.52
C THR A 575 -3.00 46.91 10.03
N GLU A 576 -2.95 45.81 9.28
CA GLU A 576 -3.20 45.79 7.84
C GLU A 576 -4.67 46.10 7.51
N ASP A 577 -4.87 46.80 6.39
CA ASP A 577 -6.19 47.09 5.83
C ASP A 577 -6.69 45.95 4.92
N ASP A 578 -7.98 45.98 4.58
CA ASP A 578 -8.55 45.06 3.60
C ASP A 578 -7.94 45.33 2.21
N GLU A 579 -7.49 44.29 1.51
CA GLU A 579 -6.83 44.40 0.20
C GLU A 579 -7.68 43.72 -0.88
N THR A 580 -7.84 44.33 -2.05
CA THR A 580 -8.55 43.71 -3.19
C THR A 580 -7.56 43.14 -4.19
N PHE A 581 -7.83 41.94 -4.70
CA PHE A 581 -7.03 41.33 -5.76
C PHE A 581 -7.17 42.12 -7.06
N MET A 582 -6.06 42.66 -7.56
CA MET A 582 -6.00 43.45 -8.80
C MET A 582 -5.42 42.68 -10.00
N GLY A 583 -5.09 41.40 -9.83
CA GLY A 583 -4.54 40.55 -10.88
C GLY A 583 -5.62 39.93 -11.78
N ASN A 584 -5.20 39.04 -12.67
CA ASN A 584 -6.11 38.35 -13.57
C ASN A 584 -6.82 37.17 -12.87
N MET A 585 -8.14 37.24 -12.68
CA MET A 585 -8.93 36.18 -12.03
C MET A 585 -9.06 34.89 -12.87
N GLU A 586 -8.80 34.96 -14.17
CA GLU A 586 -8.68 33.77 -15.04
C GLU A 586 -7.37 33.00 -14.78
N SER A 587 -6.35 33.67 -14.23
CA SER A 587 -5.04 33.08 -13.94
C SER A 587 -5.01 32.44 -12.55
N LEU A 588 -5.08 31.11 -12.50
CA LEU A 588 -4.98 30.36 -11.24
C LEU A 588 -3.66 30.64 -10.51
N ASP A 589 -2.55 30.80 -11.23
CA ASP A 589 -1.23 30.99 -10.65
C ASP A 589 -1.08 32.37 -9.98
N GLU A 590 -1.59 33.44 -10.62
CA GLU A 590 -1.59 34.78 -10.03
C GLU A 590 -2.44 34.83 -8.76
N LEU A 591 -3.67 34.29 -8.82
CA LEU A 591 -4.57 34.26 -7.67
C LEU A 591 -4.01 33.40 -6.52
N THR A 592 -3.41 32.25 -6.85
CA THR A 592 -2.76 31.37 -5.87
C THR A 592 -1.60 32.06 -5.19
N THR A 593 -0.75 32.77 -5.95
CA THR A 593 0.43 33.47 -5.42
C THR A 593 0.01 34.61 -4.49
N TRP A 594 -0.92 35.46 -4.93
CA TRP A 594 -1.45 36.54 -4.12
C TRP A 594 -2.11 36.03 -2.83
N ALA A 595 -2.98 35.02 -2.93
CA ALA A 595 -3.65 34.45 -1.75
C ALA A 595 -2.65 33.81 -0.77
N LYS A 596 -1.62 33.10 -1.27
CA LYS A 596 -0.57 32.50 -0.43
C LYS A 596 0.19 33.55 0.38
N GLU A 597 0.55 34.68 -0.21
CA GLU A 597 1.28 35.75 0.45
C GLU A 597 0.48 36.40 1.60
N ARG A 598 -0.85 36.45 1.48
CA ARG A 598 -1.74 37.05 2.48
C ARG A 598 -2.21 36.05 3.55
N CYS A 599 -2.51 34.81 3.14
CA CYS A 599 -3.04 33.79 4.03
C CYS A 599 -1.98 33.18 4.95
N VAL A 600 -0.72 33.08 4.49
CA VAL A 600 0.37 32.54 5.30
C VAL A 600 1.11 33.71 5.97
N PRO A 601 0.86 33.98 7.27
CA PRO A 601 1.47 35.13 7.92
C PRO A 601 2.96 34.94 8.15
N MET A 602 3.67 36.07 8.29
CA MET A 602 5.06 36.07 8.71
C MET A 602 5.25 35.49 10.11
N VAL A 603 4.36 35.87 11.04
CA VAL A 603 4.31 35.32 12.39
C VAL A 603 3.23 34.25 12.45
N ARG A 604 3.62 33.00 12.67
CA ARG A 604 2.72 31.84 12.67
C ARG A 604 2.40 31.38 14.09
N GLU A 605 1.19 30.89 14.30
CA GLU A 605 0.86 30.26 15.58
C GLU A 605 1.39 28.82 15.58
N ILE A 606 2.17 28.44 16.59
CA ILE A 606 2.59 27.05 16.78
C ILE A 606 1.52 26.29 17.58
N THR A 607 1.13 25.12 17.08
CA THR A 607 0.19 24.19 17.69
C THR A 607 0.79 22.78 17.66
N PHE A 608 0.17 21.81 18.33
CA PHE A 608 0.68 20.43 18.30
C PHE A 608 0.59 19.80 16.90
N GLU A 609 -0.36 20.25 16.08
CA GLU A 609 -0.61 19.75 14.73
C GLU A 609 0.47 20.21 13.74
N ASN A 610 0.98 21.44 13.89
CA ASN A 610 1.96 22.02 12.97
C ASN A 610 3.40 22.04 13.52
N ALA A 611 3.62 21.72 14.80
CA ALA A 611 4.95 21.75 15.41
C ALA A 611 5.96 20.85 14.68
N GLU A 612 5.57 19.62 14.29
CA GLU A 612 6.46 18.71 13.55
C GLU A 612 6.85 19.32 12.18
N GLU A 613 5.93 19.99 11.50
CA GLU A 613 6.20 20.72 10.24
C GLU A 613 7.17 21.89 10.46
N LEU A 614 6.91 22.74 11.46
CA LEU A 614 7.77 23.90 11.75
C LEU A 614 9.18 23.47 12.16
N THR A 615 9.34 22.36 12.87
CA THR A 615 10.66 21.84 13.27
C THR A 615 11.45 21.27 12.08
N GLU A 616 10.77 20.75 11.05
CA GLU A 616 11.42 20.23 9.84
C GLU A 616 12.00 21.33 8.95
N GLU A 617 11.55 22.58 9.10
CA GLU A 617 12.16 23.73 8.42
C GLU A 617 13.60 23.97 8.91
N GLY A 618 13.97 23.44 10.09
CA GLY A 618 15.33 23.48 10.62
C GLY A 618 15.79 24.86 11.11
N LEU A 619 14.89 25.85 11.11
CA LEU A 619 15.16 27.20 11.60
C LEU A 619 14.87 27.30 13.11
N PRO A 620 15.70 28.03 13.88
CA PRO A 620 15.39 28.33 15.28
C PRO A 620 14.05 29.05 15.41
N PHE A 621 13.37 28.86 16.54
CA PHE A 621 12.09 29.50 16.82
C PHE A 621 12.30 30.75 17.67
N LEU A 622 11.72 31.89 17.27
CA LEU A 622 11.51 33.05 18.12
C LEU A 622 10.02 33.10 18.49
N ILE A 623 9.70 32.73 19.72
CA ILE A 623 8.33 32.45 20.18
C ILE A 623 7.89 33.52 21.17
N LEU A 624 6.76 34.16 20.89
CA LEU A 624 5.97 34.88 21.88
C LEU A 624 4.99 33.92 22.55
N PHE A 625 5.17 33.67 23.84
CA PHE A 625 4.15 33.02 24.67
C PHE A 625 3.21 34.09 25.22
N HIS A 626 1.92 33.92 24.99
CA HIS A 626 0.89 34.87 25.43
C HIS A 626 -0.33 34.14 25.98
N ASP A 627 -1.18 34.88 26.69
CA ASP A 627 -2.51 34.40 27.05
C ASP A 627 -3.42 34.42 25.80
N PRO A 628 -4.29 33.42 25.57
CA PRO A 628 -5.19 33.38 24.41
C PRO A 628 -6.01 34.66 24.18
N ASP A 629 -6.38 35.35 25.26
CA ASP A 629 -7.19 36.56 25.19
C ASP A 629 -6.34 37.83 24.94
N ASP A 630 -5.01 37.74 25.07
CA ASP A 630 -4.06 38.84 24.87
C ASP A 630 -3.71 39.04 23.38
N ASN A 631 -4.66 39.62 22.64
CA ASN A 631 -4.45 39.98 21.24
C ASN A 631 -3.56 41.23 21.07
N GLU A 632 -3.44 42.08 22.09
CA GLU A 632 -2.68 43.33 22.02
C GLU A 632 -1.16 43.05 21.97
N SER A 633 -0.67 42.13 22.78
CA SER A 633 0.73 41.71 22.75
C SER A 633 1.11 41.03 21.42
N VAL A 634 0.21 40.22 20.87
CA VAL A 634 0.40 39.58 19.55
C VAL A 634 0.52 40.64 18.45
N LYS A 635 -0.37 41.64 18.46
CA LYS A 635 -0.37 42.74 17.49
C LYS A 635 0.93 43.55 17.56
N LYS A 636 1.34 43.92 18.77
CA LYS A 636 2.59 44.64 19.04
C LYS A 636 3.84 43.86 18.61
N TYR A 637 3.86 42.56 18.86
CA TYR A 637 4.94 41.68 18.44
C TYR A 637 5.07 41.59 16.91
N TYR A 638 3.93 41.49 16.21
CA TYR A 638 3.89 41.52 14.75
C TYR A 638 4.47 42.83 14.18
N GLU A 639 4.04 43.99 14.73
CA GLU A 639 4.54 45.31 14.32
C GLU A 639 6.06 45.43 14.49
N VAL A 640 6.62 44.94 15.59
CA VAL A 640 8.07 45.00 15.83
C VAL A 640 8.82 44.11 14.84
N ILE A 641 8.35 42.88 14.59
CA ILE A 641 8.98 41.98 13.61
C ILE A 641 8.96 42.58 12.21
N GLN A 642 7.81 43.10 11.78
CA GLN A 642 7.65 43.67 10.45
C GLN A 642 8.57 44.87 10.22
N ASN A 643 8.81 45.68 11.26
CA ASN A 643 9.65 46.87 11.17
C ASN A 643 11.16 46.59 11.35
N GLU A 644 11.56 45.63 12.18
CA GLU A 644 12.97 45.44 12.56
C GLU A 644 13.63 44.17 11.98
N LEU A 645 12.85 43.12 11.71
CA LEU A 645 13.33 41.75 11.48
C LEU A 645 12.89 41.14 10.15
N LEU A 646 12.39 41.96 9.22
CA LEU A 646 11.94 41.50 7.91
C LEU A 646 13.03 40.74 7.14
N GLU A 647 14.29 41.19 7.26
CA GLU A 647 15.46 40.60 6.61
C GLU A 647 15.84 39.22 7.20
N ASP A 648 15.46 38.95 8.45
CA ASP A 648 15.82 37.73 9.18
C ASP A 648 14.82 36.58 8.94
N LYS A 649 13.79 36.80 8.10
CA LYS A 649 12.73 35.81 7.78
C LYS A 649 13.25 34.47 7.25
N GLN A 650 14.45 34.44 6.65
CA GLN A 650 15.06 33.20 6.14
C GLN A 650 15.89 32.46 7.20
N ASN A 651 16.20 33.10 8.33
CA ASN A 651 17.14 32.59 9.33
C ASN A 651 16.45 32.17 10.65
N VAL A 652 15.21 32.58 10.87
CA VAL A 652 14.43 32.28 12.08
C VAL A 652 12.95 32.17 11.76
N ASN A 653 12.26 31.29 12.51
CA ASN A 653 10.81 31.19 12.50
C ASN A 653 10.18 32.03 13.59
N PHE A 654 9.43 33.05 13.18
CA PHE A 654 8.66 33.91 14.09
C PHE A 654 7.34 33.25 14.45
N LEU A 655 7.14 32.97 15.73
CA LEU A 655 6.01 32.20 16.22
C LEU A 655 5.29 32.86 17.39
N THR A 656 4.00 32.56 17.53
CA THR A 656 3.22 32.79 18.75
C THR A 656 2.75 31.45 19.30
N ALA A 657 2.69 31.32 20.63
CA ALA A 657 2.24 30.11 21.30
C ALA A 657 1.26 30.45 22.41
N ASP A 658 0.14 29.72 22.47
CA ASP A 658 -0.77 29.75 23.59
C ASP A 658 -0.08 29.21 24.86
N GLY A 659 0.12 30.08 25.86
CA GLY A 659 0.74 29.73 27.13
C GLY A 659 -0.07 28.74 27.99
N ASN A 660 -1.37 28.57 27.71
CA ASN A 660 -2.18 27.52 28.32
C ASN A 660 -1.87 26.15 27.71
N THR A 661 -1.86 26.06 26.39
CA THR A 661 -1.58 24.82 25.64
C THR A 661 -0.12 24.39 25.81
N PHE A 662 0.83 25.32 25.79
CA PHE A 662 2.27 25.06 25.92
C PHE A 662 2.81 25.34 27.34
N ALA A 663 2.04 24.99 28.37
CA ALA A 663 2.46 25.14 29.77
C ALA A 663 3.73 24.33 30.11
N HIS A 664 3.96 23.19 29.47
CA HIS A 664 5.11 22.33 29.71
C HIS A 664 6.45 22.93 29.19
N PRO A 665 6.52 23.50 27.98
CA PRO A 665 7.64 24.35 27.56
C PRO A 665 7.93 25.51 28.52
N LEU A 666 6.89 26.21 29.01
CA LEU A 666 7.06 27.31 29.96
C LEU A 666 7.72 26.85 31.27
N GLN A 667 7.33 25.68 31.80
CA GLN A 667 7.94 25.10 33.00
C GLN A 667 9.43 24.81 32.83
N HIS A 668 9.88 24.39 31.64
CA HIS A 668 11.30 24.17 31.35
C HIS A 668 12.12 25.46 31.36
N LEU A 669 11.49 26.61 31.09
CA LEU A 669 12.09 27.94 31.24
C LEU A 669 12.02 28.46 32.68
N GLY A 670 11.48 27.69 33.63
CA GLY A 670 11.22 28.14 35.00
C GLY A 670 10.12 29.19 35.09
N LYS A 671 9.23 29.25 34.09
CA LYS A 671 8.14 30.22 33.96
C LYS A 671 6.78 29.55 34.09
N SER A 672 5.78 30.35 34.40
CA SER A 672 4.39 29.93 34.60
C SER A 672 3.45 30.81 33.78
N LYS A 673 2.16 30.46 33.77
CA LYS A 673 1.11 31.28 33.13
C LYS A 673 1.04 32.71 33.66
N LYS A 674 1.54 32.96 34.88
CA LYS A 674 1.57 34.30 35.49
C LYS A 674 2.65 35.21 34.91
N ASP A 675 3.62 34.63 34.22
CA ASP A 675 4.76 35.34 33.64
C ASP A 675 4.49 35.78 32.19
N LEU A 676 3.31 35.49 31.65
CA LEU A 676 2.91 35.89 30.30
C LEU A 676 2.59 37.40 30.26
N PRO A 677 2.88 38.10 29.15
CA PRO A 677 3.56 37.61 27.94
C PRO A 677 5.09 37.54 28.10
N LEU A 678 5.73 36.58 27.42
CA LEU A 678 7.20 36.45 27.39
C LEU A 678 7.70 35.95 26.03
N ILE A 679 8.95 36.27 25.71
CA ILE A 679 9.60 35.89 24.46
C ILE A 679 10.75 34.94 24.75
N ALA A 680 10.89 33.89 23.94
CA ALA A 680 12.01 32.97 24.02
C ALA A 680 12.49 32.54 22.64
N ILE A 681 13.78 32.22 22.56
CA ILE A 681 14.37 31.52 21.42
C ILE A 681 14.48 30.03 21.76
N ASP A 682 14.04 29.15 20.87
CA ASP A 682 14.40 27.72 20.89
C ASP A 682 15.31 27.41 19.69
N SER A 683 16.55 27.00 20.00
CA SER A 683 17.58 26.68 19.00
C SER A 683 17.61 25.19 18.60
N PHE A 684 16.65 24.38 19.05
CA PHE A 684 16.67 22.91 19.02
C PHE A 684 17.80 22.24 19.79
N ARG A 685 18.66 23.02 20.44
CA ARG A 685 19.63 22.56 21.44
C ARG A 685 19.23 23.08 22.82
N HIS A 686 19.09 24.39 22.91
CA HIS A 686 18.77 25.11 24.14
C HIS A 686 17.68 26.16 23.92
N MET A 687 16.99 26.50 25.01
CA MET A 687 16.07 27.63 25.05
C MET A 687 16.68 28.84 25.78
N TYR A 688 16.46 30.04 25.23
CA TYR A 688 16.95 31.30 25.78
C TYR A 688 15.79 32.28 25.99
N LEU A 689 15.68 32.84 27.19
CA LEU A 689 14.61 33.78 27.54
C LEU A 689 15.02 35.21 27.21
N PHE A 690 14.11 35.98 26.60
CA PHE A 690 14.29 37.42 26.44
C PHE A 690 14.19 38.11 27.83
N PRO A 691 15.15 38.97 28.23
CA PRO A 691 15.30 39.40 29.62
C PRO A 691 14.07 40.10 30.23
N ASP A 692 13.46 41.04 29.50
CA ASP A 692 12.23 41.74 29.89
C ASP A 692 11.37 41.92 28.64
N TYR A 693 10.11 41.50 28.69
CA TYR A 693 9.17 41.69 27.57
C TYR A 693 9.06 43.16 27.15
N LYS A 694 9.13 44.11 28.09
CA LYS A 694 9.01 45.55 27.79
C LYS A 694 10.13 46.08 26.90
N ASP A 695 11.29 45.42 26.89
CA ASP A 695 12.42 45.80 26.05
C ASP A 695 12.19 45.53 24.56
N ILE A 696 11.13 44.81 24.18
CA ILE A 696 10.79 44.61 22.76
C ILE A 696 10.51 45.93 22.04
N PHE A 697 10.01 46.94 22.76
CA PHE A 697 9.69 48.25 22.19
C PHE A 697 10.90 49.16 22.05
N VAL A 698 12.05 48.75 22.58
CA VAL A 698 13.31 49.49 22.46
C VAL A 698 13.97 49.10 21.14
N LYS A 699 14.08 50.08 20.24
CA LYS A 699 14.57 49.87 18.87
C LYS A 699 15.86 49.06 18.84
N GLY A 700 15.84 47.93 18.13
CA GLY A 700 17.00 47.07 17.90
C GLY A 700 17.32 46.07 19.02
N LYS A 701 16.64 46.09 20.18
CA LYS A 701 16.88 45.12 21.26
C LYS A 701 16.51 43.69 20.87
N LEU A 702 15.37 43.50 20.19
CA LEU A 702 14.96 42.18 19.72
C LEU A 702 15.91 41.65 18.63
N LYS A 703 16.39 42.54 17.73
CA LYS A 703 17.42 42.20 16.74
C LYS A 703 18.75 41.82 17.39
N ALA A 704 19.17 42.55 18.42
CA ALA A 704 20.38 42.21 19.18
C ALA A 704 20.25 40.82 19.84
N PHE A 705 19.07 40.45 20.35
CA PHE A 705 18.84 39.13 20.93
C PHE A 705 19.03 37.99 19.91
N LEU A 706 18.59 38.17 18.66
CA LEU A 706 18.86 37.24 17.57
C LEU A 706 20.35 37.20 17.18
N GLN A 707 21.02 38.35 17.11
CA GLN A 707 22.46 38.41 16.84
C GLN A 707 23.28 37.73 17.95
N ASP A 708 22.84 37.83 19.20
CA ASP A 708 23.45 37.15 20.34
C ASP A 708 23.28 35.62 20.26
N LEU A 709 22.19 35.14 19.65
CA LEU A 709 22.04 33.72 19.32
C LEU A 709 23.07 33.31 18.27
N TYR A 710 23.12 34.03 17.14
CA TYR A 710 23.99 33.67 16.01
C TYR A 710 25.49 33.75 16.36
N SER A 711 25.89 34.69 17.21
CA SER A 711 27.27 34.82 17.70
C SER A 711 27.63 33.83 18.82
N GLY A 712 26.67 33.05 19.31
CA GLY A 712 26.84 32.15 20.46
C GLY A 712 26.99 32.87 21.81
N LYS A 713 26.76 34.18 21.85
CA LYS A 713 26.84 34.99 23.07
C LYS A 713 25.81 34.55 24.11
N LEU A 714 24.57 34.24 23.72
CA LEU A 714 23.55 33.74 24.66
C LEU A 714 23.99 32.47 25.41
N HIS A 715 24.66 31.57 24.71
CA HIS A 715 25.19 30.34 25.31
C HIS A 715 26.35 30.63 26.27
N ARG A 716 27.24 31.56 25.90
CA ARG A 716 28.36 32.01 26.74
C ARG A 716 27.87 32.71 28.01
N GLU A 717 26.96 33.66 27.89
CA GLU A 717 26.45 34.44 29.02
C GLU A 717 25.66 33.59 30.02
N PHE A 718 25.00 32.52 29.56
CA PHE A 718 24.37 31.56 30.47
C PHE A 718 25.40 30.86 31.38
N HIS A 719 26.56 30.49 30.84
CA HIS A 719 27.61 29.80 31.60
C HIS A 719 28.47 30.74 32.45
N TYR A 720 28.74 31.95 31.97
CA TYR A 720 29.75 32.83 32.55
C TYR A 720 29.20 34.14 33.16
N GLY A 721 27.89 34.42 33.00
CA GLY A 721 27.29 35.71 33.31
C GLY A 721 27.44 36.71 32.15
N PRO A 722 26.82 37.89 32.24
CA PRO A 722 26.89 38.91 31.19
C PRO A 722 28.34 39.30 30.88
N ASP A 723 28.66 39.47 29.59
CA ASP A 723 30.01 39.87 29.17
C ASP A 723 30.40 41.19 29.87
N PRO A 724 31.63 41.33 30.40
CA PRO A 724 32.04 42.56 31.07
C PRO A 724 31.97 43.73 30.09
N SER A 725 31.21 44.76 30.45
CA SER A 725 31.06 45.96 29.61
C SER A 725 32.42 46.59 29.32
N SER A 726 32.59 47.15 28.13
CA SER A 726 33.82 47.81 27.66
C SER A 726 34.25 49.04 28.48
N SER A 727 33.55 49.34 29.58
CA SER A 727 33.77 50.47 30.49
C SER A 727 34.59 50.13 31.74
N GLU A 728 34.87 48.85 32.04
CA GLU A 728 35.62 48.46 33.24
C GLU A 728 36.88 47.66 32.88
N ARG A 729 37.95 48.38 32.53
CA ARG A 729 39.32 47.85 32.64
C ARG A 729 39.96 48.46 33.89
N PRO A 730 40.37 47.66 34.90
CA PRO A 730 41.23 48.16 35.95
C PRO A 730 42.63 48.44 35.38
N LEU A 731 43.16 49.59 35.76
CA LEU A 731 44.55 50.03 35.57
C LEU A 731 45.47 49.37 36.61
N ILE A 732 46.69 49.02 36.17
CA ILE A 732 47.96 48.96 36.95
C ILE A 732 48.11 47.72 37.88
N ASP A 733 49.25 47.04 38.10
CA ASP A 733 50.67 47.25 37.79
C ASP A 733 51.39 45.89 37.67
N GLY A 734 52.59 45.88 37.07
CA GLY A 734 53.49 44.74 37.12
C GLY A 734 54.09 44.52 38.50
N LYS A 735 53.87 43.34 39.08
CA LYS A 735 54.82 42.66 39.99
C LYS A 735 54.42 41.20 40.18
N VAL A 736 55.34 40.29 39.86
CA VAL A 736 55.31 38.88 40.28
C VAL A 736 55.67 38.84 41.77
N PRO A 737 54.93 38.07 42.59
CA PRO A 737 55.58 36.95 43.25
C PRO A 737 54.76 35.65 43.31
N GLU A 738 55.51 34.61 43.63
CA GLU A 738 55.25 33.18 43.64
C GLU A 738 54.13 32.68 44.56
N THR A 739 53.60 31.52 44.15
CA THR A 739 53.07 30.39 44.94
C THR A 739 52.45 30.68 46.31
N SER A 740 51.13 30.50 46.41
CA SER A 740 50.54 29.57 47.40
C SER A 740 49.06 29.34 47.13
N SER A 741 48.68 28.10 47.42
CA SER A 741 47.41 27.45 47.15
C SER A 741 46.22 28.03 47.92
N SER A 742 45.14 28.34 47.20
CA SER A 742 43.78 28.10 47.70
C SER A 742 42.81 28.03 46.52
N ARG A 743 42.43 26.81 46.14
CA ARG A 743 41.34 26.51 45.19
C ARG A 743 40.05 27.16 45.70
N LYS A 744 39.51 28.15 44.97
CA LYS A 744 38.06 28.43 45.00
C LYS A 744 37.36 27.29 44.23
N PRO A 745 36.18 26.81 44.66
CA PRO A 745 35.48 25.75 43.96
C PRO A 745 35.10 26.26 42.56
N ALA A 746 35.35 25.45 41.53
CA ALA A 746 34.82 25.70 40.21
C ALA A 746 33.29 25.77 40.31
N LYS A 747 32.67 26.88 39.89
CA LYS A 747 31.21 26.94 39.68
C LYS A 747 30.84 25.76 38.79
N GLU A 748 29.91 24.91 39.25
CA GLU A 748 29.33 23.85 38.44
C GLU A 748 28.84 24.44 37.11
N LYS A 749 29.26 23.86 35.98
CA LYS A 749 28.80 24.27 34.66
C LYS A 749 27.34 23.84 34.50
N THR A 750 26.39 24.73 34.81
CA THR A 750 24.98 24.53 34.50
C THR A 750 24.76 24.78 33.00
N THR A 751 24.21 23.83 32.26
CA THR A 751 23.81 24.00 30.85
C THR A 751 22.47 24.72 30.74
N PRO A 752 22.23 25.53 29.69
CA PRO A 752 20.91 26.13 29.47
C PRO A 752 19.82 25.07 29.35
N PRO A 753 18.55 25.39 29.66
CA PRO A 753 17.44 24.47 29.50
C PRO A 753 17.44 23.83 28.11
N GLU A 754 17.32 22.50 28.03
CA GLU A 754 17.26 21.80 26.76
C GLU A 754 16.01 22.19 25.98
N SER A 755 16.13 22.17 24.65
CA SER A 755 14.99 22.41 23.74
C SER A 755 13.82 21.48 24.04
N THR A 756 12.65 22.08 24.24
CA THR A 756 11.41 21.32 24.43
C THR A 756 10.73 21.01 23.09
N PHE A 757 10.85 21.92 22.11
CA PHE A 757 10.27 21.73 20.78
C PHE A 757 11.03 20.70 19.94
N LYS A 758 12.30 20.38 20.25
CA LYS A 758 13.01 19.24 19.67
C LYS A 758 12.27 17.91 19.83
N LYS A 759 11.51 17.74 20.92
CA LYS A 759 10.71 16.52 21.16
C LYS A 759 9.51 16.39 20.21
N LEU A 760 9.12 17.48 19.55
CA LEU A 760 8.05 17.53 18.55
C LEU A 760 8.57 17.33 17.12
N ALA A 761 9.89 17.18 16.95
CA ALA A 761 10.49 16.82 15.67
C ALA A 761 10.16 15.37 15.26
N PRO A 762 10.32 15.02 13.97
CA PRO A 762 10.04 13.67 13.47
C PRO A 762 10.72 12.57 14.29
N SER A 763 9.91 11.71 14.89
CA SER A 763 10.41 10.68 15.80
C SER A 763 11.03 9.49 15.07
N LYS A 764 12.22 9.06 15.52
CA LYS A 764 12.86 7.79 15.11
C LYS A 764 12.00 6.55 15.41
N ASN A 765 11.00 6.67 16.29
CA ASN A 765 10.06 5.60 16.60
C ASN A 765 8.97 5.42 15.54
N ARG A 766 8.85 6.35 14.59
CA ARG A 766 7.80 6.37 13.56
C ARG A 766 8.34 6.46 12.13
N TYR A 767 9.54 7.02 11.99
CA TYR A 767 10.21 7.22 10.71
C TYR A 767 11.64 6.70 10.77
N THR A 768 12.15 6.31 9.61
CA THR A 768 13.59 6.29 9.38
C THR A 768 14.00 7.68 8.91
N LEU A 769 14.86 8.36 9.67
CA LEU A 769 15.40 9.67 9.30
C LEU A 769 16.61 9.46 8.38
N LEU A 770 16.72 10.27 7.32
CA LEU A 770 17.88 10.32 6.46
C LEU A 770 18.83 11.37 7.04
N ASP A 771 19.99 10.92 7.51
CA ASP A 771 21.05 11.86 7.89
C ASP A 771 21.52 12.55 6.60
N LYS A 772 21.18 13.84 6.46
CA LYS A 772 21.96 14.70 5.57
C LYS A 772 23.28 14.91 6.30
N ASP A 773 24.36 14.34 5.78
CA ASP A 773 25.68 14.79 6.16
C ASP A 773 25.70 16.32 6.04
N GLU A 774 25.97 16.98 7.17
CA GLU A 774 26.13 18.43 7.28
C GLU A 774 27.18 18.88 6.26
N LEU A 775 26.76 19.68 5.28
CA LEU A 775 27.62 20.50 4.45
C LEU A 775 27.30 21.96 4.72
#